data_AF-A0A2A6C284-F1
#
_entry.id   AF-A0A2A6C284-F1
#
_cell.length_a   1.000
_cell.length_b   1.000
_cell.length_c   1.000
_cell.angle_alpha   90.00
_cell.angle_beta   90.00
_cell.angle_gamma   90.00
#
_symmetry.space_group_name_H-M   'P 1'
#
loop_
_entity.id
_entity.type
_entity.pdbx_description
1 polymer ?
#
loop_
_entity_poly.entity_id
_entity_poly.type
_entity_poly.pdbx_seq_one_letter_code
_entity_poly.pdbx_strand_id
1 'polypeptide(L)'
;MVQAWFVDPYSHGDPRLPHHIFPPKRLTPDQLQKQCEALVWKLNSADPIAMSTRIANIKYERYFVREDIVEIGDKITLNFHDKLAELYVETYLKEEIGRLVLDGEAYFDVKGHDNEWIRILAEPGDLISIPMEVATRFTTTPTNYVKMKRFFKKEEMIGAIFVLGVFTWIVLELLQRRRHFQLREELGLAGPPASFISGNIFYIADVIKKRGLEATPLVHLELEKEYGSTYGFYFGCNLEIVTSDPAIIKEFFISQFGNFVARKKLAMHTVYPIRDGLLQVDHVGSLGAGWKEMRTVITSIFTSGKMKKMHLMFHDQLDNLVDELRANASLVFKLTLFFPFFKYLRPFSNFGKEEKVLTRLLSENILERQKERSSGKDQPLHHDVIVSNAWALFVAGYETTSTTLAYASYLLAKHPEKQQALYEEITSTFNDNDAIDYERVMKLPYLHAVFSETLRVYPPVLTFTGRRCIKDTIIGGNIRVPAGVSVVVPVHTVMWNENNFEQPREFIPERFMGDNGKAVWSATYLPFGIGPRNCVGARFAEMEFKTVLAEVTRRFKDLKTVLGNVLHGPKEGVLFVKLTERKMIWLIFCIAVVTWLIHGIIQRRHQMRIREKIGLTGPPASFLFGNMMYLFEVIKTKGVEATPYIFPLLEKVYGATYGFYYGSNLEIVTTDPEIIKEVFISQFGNFVARKKIAINMVYPFLDGLLQVDHEGTKGAGWKEMRSVISAIFTSGKMKKMHLMFHDQLDHLVDELRSKSKLNGGKMDIYGEYQAITMDMIARCALGQNISCIKDRSNEYYNRARIFVANIQYNKSLVFKLSLFFPIFKYLRCYSIFGREEHILIQNLSEIILERTKDRAAGKFRPLPDLIDLILAENEKRVENGEKPLHHDIVVSNAWALFFAGYETTSTALAFASYLLAKHPEVQQTLYEEITSTFEDNESIDYERVMKLPYLHAVFSETLRVYPPVITFTGRRCIKETIIGGNIRVPVGVSVVAPVHAVMWNENNYERPREFIPERFLGDNNKAVWSATYLPFGIGPRNCVGARFAEMEFKTVLAEVTRRFVTELDPEHASFPINILTIVEQEKEELKTITANVLHGPKDGQLFVKLIERTPSSWSWGWSLYMMVYAIIALSAHSSAVWISAFMALFRYLTLRNRGKGSTFIQEFVDLFIPRHNISSRLKDSELSRSH
;
A
#
# COMPACT_ATOMS: atom_id res chain seq x y z
N MET A 1 -4.71 -35.90 23.58
CA MET A 1 -5.00 -36.62 22.32
C MET A 1 -6.46 -36.35 21.98
N VAL A 2 -6.75 -35.91 20.77
CA VAL A 2 -8.12 -35.65 20.32
C VAL A 2 -8.90 -36.96 20.27
N GLN A 3 -10.14 -36.94 20.73
CA GLN A 3 -10.99 -38.13 20.75
C GLN A 3 -11.89 -38.13 19.51
N ALA A 4 -11.69 -39.12 18.63
CA ALA A 4 -12.54 -39.36 17.47
C ALA A 4 -12.99 -40.83 17.40
N TRP A 5 -14.22 -41.11 16.96
CA TRP A 5 -14.78 -42.47 16.86
C TRP A 5 -15.88 -42.57 15.80
N PHE A 6 -16.16 -43.80 15.34
CA PHE A 6 -17.29 -44.08 14.46
C PHE A 6 -18.63 -44.02 15.20
N VAL A 7 -19.63 -43.39 14.55
CA VAL A 7 -20.98 -43.16 15.09
C VAL A 7 -21.94 -44.28 14.68
N ASP A 8 -22.91 -44.60 15.53
CA ASP A 8 -23.95 -45.60 15.24
C ASP A 8 -24.81 -45.23 14.01
N PRO A 9 -25.18 -46.19 13.15
CA PRO A 9 -25.98 -45.93 11.95
C PRO A 9 -27.42 -45.42 12.22
N TYR A 10 -27.96 -45.64 13.42
CA TYR A 10 -29.33 -45.28 13.81
C TYR A 10 -29.36 -44.17 14.87
N SER A 11 -29.37 -42.91 14.44
CA SER A 11 -29.40 -41.75 15.34
C SER A 11 -30.81 -41.44 15.88
N HIS A 12 -31.41 -42.36 16.65
CA HIS A 12 -32.62 -42.05 17.43
C HIS A 12 -32.19 -41.69 18.85
N GLY A 13 -32.01 -40.40 19.14
CA GLY A 13 -31.56 -39.91 20.44
C GLY A 13 -31.02 -38.48 20.40
N ASP A 14 -30.70 -37.91 21.56
CA ASP A 14 -30.14 -36.56 21.66
C ASP A 14 -28.78 -36.50 20.94
N PRO A 15 -28.63 -35.69 19.87
CA PRO A 15 -27.40 -35.63 19.09
C PRO A 15 -26.18 -35.14 19.88
N ARG A 16 -26.41 -34.50 21.03
CA ARG A 16 -25.37 -33.99 21.95
C ARG A 16 -24.75 -35.08 22.82
N LEU A 17 -25.22 -36.33 22.77
CA LEU A 17 -24.57 -37.45 23.45
C LEU A 17 -23.46 -38.04 22.58
N PRO A 18 -22.44 -38.72 23.15
CA PRO A 18 -21.29 -39.18 22.38
C PRO A 18 -21.57 -40.09 21.16
N HIS A 19 -22.64 -40.91 21.15
CA HIS A 19 -23.01 -41.88 20.09
C HIS A 19 -21.82 -42.67 19.50
N HIS A 20 -21.61 -43.91 19.95
CA HIS A 20 -20.48 -44.75 19.52
C HIS A 20 -20.90 -46.21 19.29
N ILE A 21 -20.34 -46.85 18.27
CA ILE A 21 -20.51 -48.29 18.03
C ILE A 21 -19.97 -49.05 19.25
N PHE A 22 -20.74 -49.97 19.85
CA PHE A 22 -20.26 -50.77 20.97
C PHE A 22 -19.66 -52.10 20.47
N PRO A 23 -18.38 -52.41 20.77
CA PRO A 23 -17.41 -51.63 21.55
C PRO A 23 -16.79 -50.44 20.77
N PRO A 24 -16.43 -49.32 21.43
CA PRO A 24 -16.06 -48.05 20.79
C PRO A 24 -14.85 -48.17 19.87
N LYS A 25 -15.09 -47.98 18.56
CA LYS A 25 -14.03 -47.91 17.54
C LYS A 25 -13.43 -46.50 17.49
N ARG A 26 -12.42 -46.25 18.32
CA ARG A 26 -11.68 -44.98 18.35
C ARG A 26 -10.69 -44.88 17.19
N LEU A 27 -10.51 -43.67 16.68
CA LEU A 27 -9.58 -43.32 15.62
C LEU A 27 -8.42 -42.49 16.20
N THR A 28 -7.20 -42.84 15.80
CA THR A 28 -6.02 -41.97 16.00
C THR A 28 -6.04 -40.81 14.99
N PRO A 29 -5.33 -39.70 15.24
CA PRO A 29 -5.26 -38.57 14.29
C PRO A 29 -4.84 -38.98 12.87
N ASP A 30 -3.88 -39.90 12.75
CA ASP A 30 -3.43 -40.41 11.45
C ASP A 30 -4.50 -41.25 10.74
N GLN A 31 -5.29 -42.01 11.51
CA GLN A 31 -6.43 -42.77 10.98
C GLN A 31 -7.59 -41.84 10.59
N LEU A 32 -7.86 -40.79 11.37
CA LEU A 32 -8.86 -39.77 11.06
C LEU A 32 -8.51 -39.08 9.73
N GLN A 33 -7.25 -38.67 9.56
CA GLN A 33 -6.77 -38.07 8.33
C GLN A 33 -6.91 -39.03 7.13
N LYS A 34 -6.61 -40.32 7.29
CA LYS A 34 -6.78 -41.31 6.22
C LYS A 34 -8.25 -41.60 5.86
N GLN A 35 -9.17 -41.38 6.79
CA GLN A 35 -10.58 -41.77 6.63
C GLN A 35 -11.46 -40.64 6.10
N CYS A 36 -11.19 -39.38 6.47
CA CYS A 36 -12.02 -38.25 6.05
C CYS A 36 -11.22 -36.99 5.72
N GLU A 37 -9.89 -37.09 5.61
CA GLU A 37 -8.97 -35.97 5.34
C GLU A 37 -9.05 -34.81 6.36
N ALA A 38 -9.82 -34.97 7.44
CA ALA A 38 -9.89 -34.01 8.52
C ALA A 38 -8.59 -34.02 9.34
N LEU A 39 -8.08 -32.83 9.61
CA LEU A 39 -6.86 -32.64 10.39
C LEU A 39 -7.20 -32.05 11.75
N VAL A 40 -6.54 -32.53 12.80
CA VAL A 40 -6.73 -31.98 14.14
C VAL A 40 -5.41 -31.71 14.82
N TRP A 41 -5.29 -30.54 15.42
CA TRP A 41 -4.13 -30.12 16.21
C TRP A 41 -4.56 -29.75 17.63
N LYS A 42 -3.88 -30.30 18.65
CA LYS A 42 -4.00 -29.85 20.03
C LYS A 42 -2.99 -28.73 20.27
N LEU A 43 -3.47 -27.51 20.45
CA LEU A 43 -2.66 -26.35 20.78
C LEU A 43 -2.60 -26.16 22.29
N ASN A 44 -1.44 -25.77 22.81
CA ASN A 44 -1.28 -25.52 24.24
C ASN A 44 -1.90 -24.17 24.61
N SER A 45 -3.09 -24.19 25.21
CA SER A 45 -3.79 -22.97 25.65
C SER A 45 -3.10 -22.23 26.81
N ALA A 46 -2.14 -22.88 27.50
CA ALA A 46 -1.38 -22.27 28.59
C ALA A 46 -0.16 -21.44 28.12
N ASP A 47 0.24 -21.56 26.84
CA ASP A 47 1.31 -20.76 26.24
C ASP A 47 0.76 -19.95 25.04
N PRO A 48 0.34 -18.69 25.28
CA PRO A 48 -0.26 -17.84 24.24
C PRO A 48 0.69 -17.55 23.07
N ILE A 49 2.00 -17.57 23.29
CA ILE A 49 3.01 -17.22 22.28
C ILE A 49 3.25 -18.42 21.36
N ALA A 50 3.46 -19.61 21.91
CA ALA A 50 3.58 -20.84 21.13
C ALA A 50 2.28 -21.15 20.36
N MET A 51 1.12 -20.94 21.01
CA MET A 51 -0.19 -21.09 20.38
C MET A 51 -0.39 -20.11 19.22
N SER A 52 -0.06 -18.82 19.40
CA SER A 52 -0.17 -17.80 18.34
C SER A 52 0.72 -18.14 17.14
N THR A 53 1.97 -18.56 17.41
CA THR A 53 2.94 -18.96 16.37
C THR A 53 2.44 -20.17 15.59
N ARG A 54 1.91 -21.19 16.29
CA ARG A 54 1.39 -22.40 15.65
C ARG A 54 0.13 -22.12 14.83
N ILE A 55 -0.76 -21.24 15.31
CA ILE A 55 -1.93 -20.79 14.55
C ILE A 55 -1.48 -20.04 13.30
N ALA A 56 -0.48 -19.15 13.39
CA ALA A 56 0.04 -18.43 12.23
C ALA A 56 0.56 -19.40 11.15
N ASN A 57 1.30 -20.43 11.55
CA ASN A 57 1.79 -21.46 10.63
C ASN A 57 0.66 -22.26 10.00
N ILE A 58 -0.33 -22.71 10.78
CA ILE A 58 -1.46 -23.49 10.23
C ILE A 58 -2.32 -22.62 9.30
N LYS A 59 -2.51 -21.34 9.63
CA LYS A 59 -3.21 -20.40 8.74
C LYS A 59 -2.46 -20.20 7.43
N TYR A 60 -1.13 -20.16 7.47
CA TYR A 60 -0.31 -20.06 6.29
C TYR A 60 -0.38 -21.34 5.43
N GLU A 61 -0.15 -22.51 6.04
CA GLU A 61 -0.18 -23.82 5.37
C GLU A 61 -1.52 -24.11 4.70
N ARG A 62 -2.63 -23.76 5.37
CA ARG A 62 -4.00 -24.00 4.88
C ARG A 62 -4.61 -22.79 4.17
N TYR A 63 -3.84 -21.73 3.91
CA TYR A 63 -4.31 -20.51 3.23
C TYR A 63 -5.55 -19.87 3.87
N PHE A 64 -5.67 -19.92 5.21
CA PHE A 64 -6.74 -19.28 5.95
C PHE A 64 -6.50 -17.78 6.09
N VAL A 65 -7.22 -16.99 5.29
CA VAL A 65 -7.04 -15.53 5.21
C VAL A 65 -8.08 -14.78 6.04
N ARG A 66 -9.31 -15.29 6.12
CA ARG A 66 -10.38 -14.69 6.92
C ARG A 66 -10.57 -15.47 8.22
N GLU A 67 -10.75 -14.74 9.31
CA GLU A 67 -11.10 -15.31 10.61
C GLU A 67 -12.23 -14.52 11.27
N ASP A 68 -13.06 -15.21 12.04
CA ASP A 68 -14.02 -14.60 12.97
C ASP A 68 -14.19 -15.49 14.21
N ILE A 69 -14.93 -15.00 15.21
CA ILE A 69 -15.23 -15.75 16.43
C ILE A 69 -16.73 -15.95 16.51
N VAL A 70 -17.16 -17.17 16.82
CA VAL A 70 -18.55 -17.54 17.04
C VAL A 70 -18.68 -18.16 18.42
N GLU A 71 -19.71 -17.73 19.13
CA GLU A 71 -20.07 -18.21 20.45
C GLU A 71 -21.50 -18.74 20.38
N ILE A 72 -21.68 -20.02 20.68
CA ILE A 72 -22.96 -20.73 20.62
C ILE A 72 -23.23 -21.25 22.03
N GLY A 73 -24.33 -20.81 22.62
CA GLY A 73 -24.72 -21.25 23.95
C GLY A 73 -26.18 -20.98 24.26
N ASP A 74 -26.77 -21.79 25.14
CA ASP A 74 -28.19 -21.72 25.51
C ASP A 74 -28.63 -20.35 26.05
N LYS A 75 -27.74 -19.66 26.78
CA LYS A 75 -27.97 -18.31 27.34
C LYS A 75 -27.69 -17.17 26.37
N ILE A 76 -26.96 -17.42 25.29
CA ILE A 76 -26.41 -16.38 24.39
C ILE A 76 -27.08 -16.41 23.01
N THR A 77 -27.47 -17.59 22.53
CA THR A 77 -28.03 -17.80 21.19
C THR A 77 -29.56 -17.81 21.25
N LEU A 78 -30.19 -16.84 20.58
CA LEU A 78 -31.65 -16.81 20.42
C LEU A 78 -32.11 -18.06 19.65
N ASN A 79 -33.16 -18.74 20.12
CA ASN A 79 -33.65 -20.02 19.59
C ASN A 79 -32.53 -21.08 19.49
N PHE A 80 -31.75 -21.24 20.55
CA PHE A 80 -30.61 -22.16 20.63
C PHE A 80 -30.91 -23.57 20.10
N HIS A 81 -32.04 -24.16 20.47
CA HIS A 81 -32.42 -25.50 20.01
C HIS A 81 -32.71 -25.56 18.51
N ASP A 82 -33.37 -24.55 17.94
CA ASP A 82 -33.62 -24.48 16.50
C ASP A 82 -32.31 -24.26 15.73
N LYS A 83 -31.42 -23.42 16.27
CA LYS A 83 -30.10 -23.17 15.67
C LYS A 83 -29.22 -24.41 15.72
N LEU A 84 -29.25 -25.17 16.81
CA LEU A 84 -28.57 -26.46 16.88
C LEU A 84 -29.18 -27.48 15.90
N ALA A 85 -30.51 -27.51 15.77
CA ALA A 85 -31.17 -28.37 14.78
C ALA A 85 -30.74 -28.01 13.35
N GLU A 86 -30.62 -26.72 13.01
CA GLU A 86 -30.11 -26.24 11.72
C GLU A 86 -28.63 -26.64 11.51
N LEU A 87 -27.79 -26.50 12.53
CA LEU A 87 -26.37 -26.83 12.45
C LEU A 87 -26.09 -28.34 12.42
N TYR A 88 -27.05 -29.15 12.89
CA TYR A 88 -26.97 -30.61 12.86
C TYR A 88 -27.54 -31.22 11.56
N VAL A 89 -27.85 -30.39 10.55
CA VAL A 89 -28.21 -30.83 9.20
C VAL A 89 -26.96 -31.14 8.39
N GLU A 90 -26.97 -32.26 7.66
CA GLU A 90 -25.91 -32.65 6.73
C GLU A 90 -25.65 -31.53 5.70
N THR A 91 -24.46 -30.94 5.76
CA THR A 91 -24.07 -29.83 4.91
C THR A 91 -22.74 -30.12 4.23
N TYR A 92 -22.65 -29.82 2.93
CA TYR A 92 -21.39 -29.89 2.18
C TYR A 92 -20.66 -28.57 2.26
N LEU A 93 -19.38 -28.63 2.64
CA LEU A 93 -18.54 -27.44 2.71
C LEU A 93 -18.12 -26.99 1.30
N LYS A 94 -18.37 -25.72 0.99
CA LYS A 94 -17.95 -25.07 -0.27
C LYS A 94 -16.46 -24.78 -0.33
N GLU A 95 -15.80 -24.79 0.82
CA GLU A 95 -14.38 -24.52 0.99
C GLU A 95 -13.91 -25.21 2.26
N GLU A 96 -12.61 -25.46 2.36
CA GLU A 96 -12.04 -25.94 3.61
C GLU A 96 -12.19 -24.89 4.72
N ILE A 97 -12.62 -25.33 5.90
CA ILE A 97 -12.79 -24.48 7.07
C ILE A 97 -11.92 -24.95 8.23
N GLY A 98 -11.36 -24.00 8.97
CA GLY A 98 -10.74 -24.24 10.27
C GLY A 98 -11.68 -23.87 11.41
N ARG A 99 -11.60 -24.60 12.52
CA ARG A 99 -12.38 -24.39 13.76
C ARG A 99 -11.48 -24.62 14.96
N LEU A 100 -11.08 -23.53 15.63
CA LEU A 100 -10.34 -23.58 16.89
C LEU A 100 -11.30 -23.35 18.05
N VAL A 101 -11.42 -24.32 18.94
CA VAL A 101 -12.21 -24.15 20.17
C VAL A 101 -11.38 -23.33 21.17
N LEU A 102 -11.93 -22.19 21.56
CA LEU A 102 -11.34 -21.28 22.55
C LEU A 102 -11.87 -21.57 23.95
N ASP A 103 -13.14 -21.95 24.07
CA ASP A 103 -13.81 -22.26 25.33
C ASP A 103 -15.02 -23.18 25.09
N GLY A 104 -15.43 -23.97 26.09
CA GLY A 104 -16.50 -24.97 25.98
C GLY A 104 -16.16 -26.19 25.11
N GLU A 105 -17.16 -26.97 24.73
CA GLU A 105 -16.98 -28.25 24.02
C GLU A 105 -18.04 -28.48 22.93
N ALA A 106 -17.65 -29.10 21.83
CA ALA A 106 -18.56 -29.45 20.74
C ALA A 106 -18.18 -30.74 20.01
N TYR A 107 -19.17 -31.31 19.33
CA TYR A 107 -19.00 -32.42 18.40
C TYR A 107 -19.04 -31.92 16.95
N PHE A 108 -18.01 -32.30 16.20
CA PHE A 108 -17.96 -32.17 14.75
C PHE A 108 -18.06 -33.55 14.13
N ASP A 109 -19.14 -33.79 13.38
CA ASP A 109 -19.31 -35.03 12.66
C ASP A 109 -18.91 -34.80 11.20
N VAL A 110 -18.08 -35.71 10.70
CA VAL A 110 -17.51 -35.67 9.35
C VAL A 110 -17.72 -37.04 8.72
N LYS A 111 -18.18 -37.07 7.48
CA LYS A 111 -18.43 -38.32 6.74
C LYS A 111 -17.11 -38.85 6.17
N GLY A 112 -16.78 -40.11 6.46
CA GLY A 112 -15.59 -40.78 5.91
C GLY A 112 -15.78 -41.26 4.47
N HIS A 113 -14.71 -41.75 3.84
CA HIS A 113 -14.72 -42.27 2.47
C HIS A 113 -15.73 -43.41 2.27
N ASP A 114 -15.95 -44.25 3.28
CA ASP A 114 -16.92 -45.36 3.25
C ASP A 114 -18.36 -44.92 3.59
N ASN A 115 -18.62 -43.61 3.58
CA ASN A 115 -19.93 -43.01 3.87
C ASN A 115 -20.40 -43.18 5.35
N GLU A 116 -19.52 -43.63 6.24
CA GLU A 116 -19.76 -43.73 7.69
C GLU A 116 -19.52 -42.38 8.40
N TRP A 117 -20.29 -42.09 9.46
CA TRP A 117 -20.10 -40.87 10.25
C TRP A 117 -19.00 -41.06 11.29
N ILE A 118 -18.04 -40.14 11.30
CA ILE A 118 -16.97 -40.06 12.29
C ILE A 118 -17.22 -38.81 13.14
N ARG A 119 -17.29 -38.99 14.47
CA ARG A 119 -17.47 -37.90 15.42
C ARG A 119 -16.14 -37.50 16.04
N ILE A 120 -15.88 -36.20 16.09
CA ILE A 120 -14.70 -35.58 16.68
C ILE A 120 -15.17 -34.74 17.89
N LEU A 121 -14.69 -35.06 19.08
CA LEU A 121 -14.86 -34.21 20.26
C LEU A 121 -13.78 -33.12 20.25
N ALA A 122 -14.22 -31.86 20.25
CA ALA A 122 -13.36 -30.69 20.26
C ALA A 122 -13.44 -29.95 21.60
N GLU A 123 -12.30 -29.80 22.26
CA GLU A 123 -12.15 -29.12 23.56
C GLU A 123 -11.27 -27.86 23.41
N PRO A 124 -11.18 -26.97 24.43
CA PRO A 124 -10.34 -25.79 24.36
C PRO A 124 -8.89 -26.12 23.96
N GLY A 125 -8.39 -25.41 22.95
CA GLY A 125 -7.08 -25.64 22.34
C GLY A 125 -7.11 -26.58 21.12
N ASP A 126 -8.21 -27.27 20.82
CA ASP A 126 -8.32 -28.08 19.60
C ASP A 126 -8.63 -27.23 18.37
N LEU A 127 -7.78 -27.34 17.35
CA LEU A 127 -8.02 -26.79 16.01
C LEU A 127 -8.33 -27.94 15.04
N ILE A 128 -9.51 -27.88 14.42
CA ILE A 128 -9.97 -28.86 13.44
C ILE A 128 -10.01 -28.20 12.06
N SER A 129 -9.43 -28.87 11.05
CA SER A 129 -9.60 -28.56 9.63
C SER A 129 -10.53 -29.56 8.99
N ILE A 130 -11.62 -29.10 8.38
CA ILE A 130 -12.54 -29.94 7.63
C ILE A 130 -12.43 -29.57 6.14
N PRO A 131 -12.04 -30.52 5.26
CA PRO A 131 -11.84 -30.26 3.84
C PRO A 131 -13.15 -29.97 3.08
N MET A 132 -13.00 -29.42 1.88
CA MET A 132 -14.11 -29.14 0.95
C MET A 132 -14.77 -30.45 0.47
N GLU A 133 -16.04 -30.39 0.07
CA GLU A 133 -16.81 -31.53 -0.47
C GLU A 133 -17.08 -32.69 0.50
N VAL A 134 -16.62 -32.59 1.76
CA VAL A 134 -16.98 -33.53 2.81
C VAL A 134 -18.25 -33.08 3.52
N ALA A 135 -19.19 -34.01 3.68
CA ALA A 135 -20.41 -33.80 4.44
C ALA A 135 -20.11 -33.67 5.94
N THR A 136 -20.61 -32.60 6.56
CA THR A 136 -20.40 -32.33 7.99
C THR A 136 -21.70 -31.90 8.67
N ARG A 137 -21.78 -32.17 9.97
CA ARG A 137 -22.82 -31.64 10.87
C ARG A 137 -22.20 -31.29 12.23
N PHE A 138 -22.80 -30.35 12.93
CA PHE A 138 -22.25 -29.77 14.15
C PHE A 138 -23.29 -29.75 15.28
N THR A 139 -22.86 -30.08 16.50
CA THR A 139 -23.68 -29.92 17.71
C THR A 139 -22.80 -29.65 18.93
N THR A 140 -23.35 -29.04 19.98
CA THR A 140 -22.66 -28.89 21.27
C THR A 140 -22.67 -30.20 22.06
N THR A 141 -21.85 -30.30 23.11
CA THR A 141 -22.04 -31.35 24.15
C THR A 141 -23.20 -30.96 25.08
N PRO A 142 -23.59 -31.79 26.07
CA PRO A 142 -24.65 -31.44 27.03
C PRO A 142 -24.33 -30.21 27.89
N THR A 143 -23.10 -29.69 27.83
CA THR A 143 -22.69 -28.41 28.41
C THR A 143 -23.34 -27.20 27.72
N ASN A 144 -23.92 -27.39 26.53
CA ASN A 144 -24.63 -26.37 25.75
C ASN A 144 -23.85 -25.07 25.53
N TYR A 145 -22.52 -25.13 25.50
CA TYR A 145 -21.68 -23.96 25.32
C TYR A 145 -20.41 -24.29 24.54
N VAL A 146 -20.12 -23.46 23.54
CA VAL A 146 -18.84 -23.47 22.84
C VAL A 146 -18.54 -22.11 22.24
N LYS A 147 -17.29 -21.68 22.38
CA LYS A 147 -16.71 -20.51 21.74
C LYS A 147 -15.60 -20.95 20.84
N MET A 148 -15.70 -20.62 19.56
CA MET A 148 -14.77 -21.05 18.54
C MET A 148 -14.31 -19.91 17.64
N LYS A 149 -13.03 -19.92 17.29
CA LYS A 149 -12.47 -19.10 16.22
C LYS A 149 -12.55 -19.89 14.92
N ARG A 150 -13.18 -19.30 13.91
CA ARG A 150 -13.37 -19.91 12.59
C ARG A 150 -12.36 -19.33 11.61
N PHE A 151 -11.85 -20.18 10.73
CA PHE A 151 -10.90 -19.82 9.69
C PHE A 151 -11.45 -20.22 8.31
N PHE A 152 -11.26 -19.35 7.31
CA PHE A 152 -11.79 -19.53 5.95
C PHE A 152 -10.69 -19.23 4.91
N LYS A 153 -10.69 -19.96 3.78
CA LYS A 153 -9.77 -19.72 2.67
C LYS A 153 -10.15 -18.44 1.90
N LYS A 154 -9.18 -17.88 1.15
CA LYS A 154 -9.41 -16.74 0.26
C LYS A 154 -9.92 -17.24 -1.08
N GLU A 155 -11.06 -16.74 -1.56
CA GLU A 155 -11.45 -16.92 -2.96
C GLU A 155 -10.36 -16.31 -3.86
N GLU A 156 -9.72 -17.14 -4.67
CA GLU A 156 -8.87 -16.69 -5.78
C GLU A 156 -9.76 -16.07 -6.86
N MET A 157 -10.03 -14.77 -6.75
CA MET A 157 -10.50 -14.00 -7.90
C MET A 157 -9.31 -13.65 -8.79
N ILE A 158 -9.13 -14.50 -9.81
CA ILE A 158 -8.29 -14.32 -11.00
C ILE A 158 -8.38 -12.87 -11.49
N GLY A 159 -7.26 -12.26 -11.88
CA GLY A 159 -7.18 -10.86 -12.34
C GLY A 159 -8.15 -10.47 -13.47
N ALA A 160 -8.73 -11.45 -14.16
CA ALA A 160 -9.86 -11.23 -15.07
C ALA A 160 -11.14 -10.79 -14.33
N ILE A 161 -11.47 -11.35 -13.16
CA ILE A 161 -12.57 -10.92 -12.29
C ILE A 161 -12.19 -9.64 -11.53
N PHE A 162 -10.93 -9.26 -11.41
CA PHE A 162 -10.62 -7.91 -10.93
C PHE A 162 -11.02 -6.86 -11.97
N VAL A 163 -10.81 -7.12 -13.26
CA VAL A 163 -11.24 -6.19 -14.32
C VAL A 163 -12.73 -6.34 -14.63
N LEU A 164 -13.27 -7.56 -14.70
CA LEU A 164 -14.71 -7.82 -14.82
C LEU A 164 -15.46 -7.45 -13.56
N GLY A 165 -14.83 -7.46 -12.40
CA GLY A 165 -15.38 -7.10 -11.10
C GLY A 165 -15.19 -5.63 -10.81
N VAL A 166 -14.18 -4.94 -11.35
CA VAL A 166 -14.17 -3.47 -11.45
C VAL A 166 -15.17 -3.02 -12.50
N PHE A 167 -15.34 -3.74 -13.60
CA PHE A 167 -16.35 -3.42 -14.63
C PHE A 167 -17.76 -3.77 -14.16
N THR A 168 -17.96 -4.88 -13.47
CA THR A 168 -19.22 -5.27 -12.81
C THR A 168 -19.43 -4.40 -11.60
N TRP A 169 -18.41 -3.98 -10.85
CA TRP A 169 -18.56 -2.97 -9.80
C TRP A 169 -18.91 -1.63 -10.41
N ILE A 170 -18.28 -1.19 -11.49
CA ILE A 170 -18.65 0.03 -12.23
C ILE A 170 -20.07 -0.12 -12.76
N VAL A 171 -20.45 -1.23 -13.40
CA VAL A 171 -21.80 -1.46 -13.94
C VAL A 171 -22.83 -1.60 -12.83
N LEU A 172 -22.54 -2.30 -11.73
CA LEU A 172 -23.40 -2.41 -10.55
C LEU A 172 -23.49 -1.07 -9.83
N GLU A 173 -22.41 -0.29 -9.76
CA GLU A 173 -22.38 1.06 -9.20
C GLU A 173 -23.17 2.01 -10.11
N LEU A 174 -23.10 1.85 -11.44
CA LEU A 174 -23.89 2.60 -12.43
C LEU A 174 -25.38 2.16 -12.39
N LEU A 175 -25.68 0.88 -12.20
CA LEU A 175 -27.03 0.32 -12.04
C LEU A 175 -27.63 0.72 -10.69
N GLN A 176 -26.84 0.66 -9.62
CA GLN A 176 -27.19 1.12 -8.28
C GLN A 176 -27.41 2.64 -8.29
N ARG A 177 -26.56 3.41 -8.98
CA ARG A 177 -26.79 4.83 -9.23
C ARG A 177 -28.08 5.05 -10.00
N ARG A 178 -28.33 4.32 -11.09
CA ARG A 178 -29.59 4.41 -11.85
C ARG A 178 -30.81 4.12 -10.98
N ARG A 179 -30.74 3.09 -10.12
CA ARG A 179 -31.78 2.77 -9.14
C ARG A 179 -31.94 3.90 -8.11
N HIS A 180 -30.86 4.49 -7.62
CA HIS A 180 -30.92 5.66 -6.74
C HIS A 180 -31.56 6.88 -7.43
N PHE A 181 -31.35 7.08 -8.74
CA PHE A 181 -32.02 8.12 -9.53
C PHE A 181 -33.52 7.83 -9.78
N GLN A 182 -33.90 6.56 -9.90
CA GLN A 182 -35.31 6.12 -9.99
C GLN A 182 -36.05 6.23 -8.65
N LEU A 183 -35.33 6.07 -7.53
CA LEU A 183 -35.91 6.12 -6.19
C LEU A 183 -36.69 7.42 -5.90
N ARG A 184 -36.26 8.57 -6.46
CA ARG A 184 -37.02 9.82 -6.28
C ARG A 184 -38.40 9.76 -6.96
N GLU A 185 -38.46 9.18 -8.15
CA GLU A 185 -39.73 9.00 -8.89
C GLU A 185 -40.62 7.95 -8.22
N GLU A 186 -40.04 6.85 -7.72
CA GLU A 186 -40.74 5.81 -6.96
C GLU A 186 -41.33 6.34 -5.65
N LEU A 187 -40.64 7.28 -4.99
CA LEU A 187 -41.12 7.96 -3.78
C LEU A 187 -42.09 9.11 -4.08
N GLY A 188 -42.36 9.41 -5.37
CA GLY A 188 -43.26 10.48 -5.79
C GLY A 188 -42.79 11.89 -5.42
N LEU A 189 -41.48 12.08 -5.23
CA LEU A 189 -40.90 13.36 -4.80
C LEU A 189 -40.58 14.25 -6.00
N ALA A 190 -41.11 15.47 -5.99
CA ALA A 190 -40.72 16.52 -6.94
C ALA A 190 -39.25 16.94 -6.69
N GLY A 191 -38.56 17.48 -7.70
CA GLY A 191 -37.20 18.02 -7.51
C GLY A 191 -36.43 18.31 -8.79
N PRO A 192 -35.31 19.05 -8.69
CA PRO A 192 -34.57 19.56 -9.85
C PRO A 192 -33.91 18.43 -10.67
N PRO A 193 -33.73 18.61 -11.99
CA PRO A 193 -33.04 17.62 -12.82
C PRO A 193 -31.61 17.40 -12.32
N ALA A 194 -31.24 16.14 -12.14
CA ALA A 194 -30.01 15.76 -11.48
C ALA A 194 -29.07 15.05 -12.48
N SER A 195 -27.80 15.45 -12.49
CA SER A 195 -26.77 14.83 -13.32
C SER A 195 -26.40 13.47 -12.76
N PHE A 196 -26.33 12.47 -13.62
CA PHE A 196 -26.03 11.09 -13.24
C PHE A 196 -24.68 10.91 -12.50
N ILE A 197 -23.72 11.83 -12.69
CA ILE A 197 -22.38 11.74 -12.08
C ILE A 197 -22.24 12.59 -10.81
N SER A 198 -22.95 13.71 -10.74
CA SER A 198 -22.72 14.76 -9.73
C SER A 198 -23.99 15.13 -8.95
N GLY A 199 -25.11 14.49 -9.23
CA GLY A 199 -26.42 14.86 -8.72
C GLY A 199 -26.78 16.29 -9.10
N ASN A 200 -27.27 17.05 -8.14
CA ASN A 200 -27.67 18.45 -8.29
C ASN A 200 -26.55 19.46 -7.95
N ILE A 201 -25.30 19.02 -7.76
CA ILE A 201 -24.17 19.92 -7.46
C ILE A 201 -23.95 20.97 -8.57
N PHE A 202 -24.08 20.58 -9.84
CA PHE A 202 -23.95 21.52 -10.96
C PHE A 202 -25.17 22.46 -11.08
N TYR A 203 -26.33 22.05 -10.60
CA TYR A 203 -27.49 22.94 -10.51
C TYR A 203 -27.22 24.07 -9.52
N ILE A 204 -26.68 23.75 -8.33
CA ILE A 204 -26.22 24.75 -7.35
C ILE A 204 -25.19 25.69 -7.98
N ALA A 205 -24.18 25.13 -8.67
CA ALA A 205 -23.11 25.92 -9.29
C ALA A 205 -23.65 26.86 -10.40
N ASP A 206 -24.66 26.44 -11.17
CA ASP A 206 -25.26 27.27 -12.21
C ASP A 206 -26.09 28.43 -11.64
N VAL A 207 -26.84 28.17 -10.56
CA VAL A 207 -27.60 29.20 -9.81
C VAL A 207 -26.63 30.22 -9.20
N ILE A 208 -25.59 29.76 -8.51
CA ILE A 208 -24.53 30.62 -7.94
C ILE A 208 -23.85 31.45 -9.03
N LYS A 209 -23.59 30.87 -10.22
CA LYS A 209 -22.99 31.65 -11.32
C LYS A 209 -23.91 32.72 -11.89
N LYS A 210 -25.22 32.49 -11.93
CA LYS A 210 -26.18 33.46 -12.48
C LYS A 210 -26.42 34.63 -11.54
N ARG A 211 -26.28 34.44 -10.22
CA ARG A 211 -26.76 35.42 -9.21
C ARG A 211 -25.73 35.80 -8.13
N GLY A 212 -24.51 35.26 -8.18
CA GLY A 212 -23.44 35.54 -7.20
C GLY A 212 -23.46 34.59 -5.99
N LEU A 213 -22.40 34.64 -5.17
CA LEU A 213 -22.24 33.78 -3.97
C LEU A 213 -23.31 34.01 -2.90
N GLU A 214 -23.87 35.22 -2.84
CA GLU A 214 -25.00 35.60 -2.00
C GLU A 214 -26.26 34.76 -2.29
N ALA A 215 -26.31 34.04 -3.42
CA ALA A 215 -27.44 33.20 -3.80
C ALA A 215 -27.37 31.75 -3.28
N THR A 216 -26.28 31.33 -2.63
CA THR A 216 -26.16 29.95 -2.09
C THR A 216 -27.31 29.59 -1.14
N PRO A 217 -27.73 30.48 -0.22
CA PRO A 217 -28.88 30.22 0.63
C PRO A 217 -30.24 30.38 -0.07
N LEU A 218 -30.27 31.03 -1.25
CA LEU A 218 -31.48 31.21 -2.07
C LEU A 218 -31.83 29.96 -2.89
N VAL A 219 -30.87 29.07 -3.16
CA VAL A 219 -31.10 27.87 -3.99
C VAL A 219 -32.25 27.04 -3.45
N HIS A 220 -32.24 26.71 -2.16
CA HIS A 220 -33.26 25.86 -1.57
C HIS A 220 -34.60 26.57 -1.38
N LEU A 221 -34.61 27.91 -1.27
CA LEU A 221 -35.83 28.74 -1.29
C LEU A 221 -36.49 28.77 -2.68
N GLU A 222 -35.70 28.83 -3.75
CA GLU A 222 -36.20 28.78 -5.13
C GLU A 222 -36.73 27.38 -5.47
N LEU A 223 -36.00 26.34 -5.06
CA LEU A 223 -36.45 24.95 -5.20
C LEU A 223 -37.74 24.68 -4.41
N GLU A 224 -37.91 25.30 -3.24
CA GLU A 224 -39.16 25.22 -2.49
C GLU A 224 -40.32 25.88 -3.24
N LYS A 225 -40.10 27.03 -3.89
CA LYS A 225 -41.13 27.68 -4.70
C LYS A 225 -41.52 26.87 -5.93
N GLU A 226 -40.57 26.14 -6.52
CA GLU A 226 -40.79 25.37 -7.75
C GLU A 226 -41.32 23.96 -7.49
N TYR A 227 -40.86 23.30 -6.42
CA TYR A 227 -41.13 21.88 -6.14
C TYR A 227 -41.89 21.64 -4.82
N GLY A 228 -42.22 22.69 -4.06
CA GLY A 228 -42.92 22.63 -2.78
C GLY A 228 -41.98 22.54 -1.57
N SER A 229 -42.55 22.59 -0.36
CA SER A 229 -41.80 22.58 0.92
C SER A 229 -41.04 21.28 1.20
N THR A 230 -41.31 20.20 0.46
CA THR A 230 -40.57 18.94 0.54
C THR A 230 -40.28 18.39 -0.85
N TYR A 231 -39.00 18.16 -1.15
CA TYR A 231 -38.53 17.72 -2.47
C TYR A 231 -37.30 16.81 -2.38
N GLY A 232 -37.05 16.06 -3.46
CA GLY A 232 -35.89 15.19 -3.60
C GLY A 232 -34.69 15.92 -4.21
N PHE A 233 -33.54 15.85 -3.54
CA PHE A 233 -32.29 16.48 -3.94
C PHE A 233 -31.14 15.47 -3.93
N TYR A 234 -30.33 15.42 -4.99
CA TYR A 234 -29.17 14.53 -5.08
C TYR A 234 -27.88 15.23 -4.72
N PHE A 235 -27.23 14.80 -3.63
CA PHE A 235 -25.87 15.20 -3.30
C PHE A 235 -24.89 14.10 -3.77
N GLY A 236 -24.28 14.31 -4.94
CA GLY A 236 -23.58 13.24 -5.65
C GLY A 236 -24.58 12.19 -6.16
N CYS A 237 -24.47 10.96 -5.69
CA CYS A 237 -25.41 9.87 -6.02
C CYS A 237 -26.42 9.57 -4.90
N ASN A 238 -26.35 10.26 -3.76
CA ASN A 238 -27.24 10.01 -2.63
C ASN A 238 -28.49 10.90 -2.75
N LEU A 239 -29.66 10.26 -2.76
CA LEU A 239 -30.94 10.97 -2.64
C LEU A 239 -31.10 11.47 -1.21
N GLU A 240 -31.42 12.75 -1.09
CA GLU A 240 -31.77 13.43 0.15
C GLU A 240 -33.18 13.97 0.02
N ILE A 241 -34.00 13.76 1.05
CA ILE A 241 -35.31 14.39 1.17
C ILE A 241 -35.08 15.72 1.86
N VAL A 242 -35.25 16.81 1.13
CA VAL A 242 -35.09 18.16 1.66
C VAL A 242 -36.47 18.65 2.07
N THR A 243 -36.61 19.11 3.32
CA THR A 243 -37.89 19.63 3.82
C THR A 243 -37.71 20.92 4.61
N SER A 244 -38.54 21.91 4.32
CA SER A 244 -38.69 23.17 5.06
C SER A 244 -39.96 23.18 5.94
N ASP A 245 -40.77 22.12 5.92
CA ASP A 245 -42.05 22.05 6.64
C ASP A 245 -41.82 21.83 8.15
N PRO A 246 -42.23 22.78 9.02
CA PRO A 246 -42.03 22.67 10.46
C PRO A 246 -42.67 21.43 11.11
N ALA A 247 -43.81 20.95 10.58
CA ALA A 247 -44.48 19.76 11.10
C ALA A 247 -43.64 18.50 10.83
N ILE A 248 -43.12 18.36 9.61
CA ILE A 248 -42.25 17.25 9.21
C ILE A 248 -40.91 17.32 9.96
N ILE A 249 -40.32 18.51 10.10
CA ILE A 249 -39.10 18.74 10.86
C ILE A 249 -39.27 18.27 12.31
N LYS A 250 -40.38 18.65 12.97
CA LYS A 250 -40.69 18.20 14.33
C LYS A 250 -40.88 16.69 14.41
N GLU A 251 -41.53 16.12 13.41
CA GLU A 251 -41.79 14.69 13.33
C GLU A 251 -40.49 13.88 13.33
N PHE A 252 -39.52 14.17 12.46
CA PHE A 252 -38.32 13.33 12.37
C PHE A 252 -37.23 13.68 13.42
N PHE A 253 -37.15 14.93 13.91
CA PHE A 253 -36.20 15.29 14.98
C PHE A 253 -36.67 14.94 16.40
N ILE A 254 -37.98 14.85 16.63
CA ILE A 254 -38.57 14.65 17.97
C ILE A 254 -39.46 13.41 18.00
N SER A 255 -40.60 13.43 17.30
CA SER A 255 -41.65 12.40 17.47
C SER A 255 -41.20 11.01 17.02
N GLN A 256 -40.45 10.93 15.93
CA GLN A 256 -39.90 9.72 15.34
C GLN A 256 -38.36 9.66 15.48
N PHE A 257 -37.77 10.35 16.44
CA PHE A 257 -36.31 10.43 16.59
C PHE A 257 -35.62 9.05 16.63
N GLY A 258 -36.28 8.02 17.18
CA GLY A 258 -35.79 6.64 17.18
C GLY A 258 -35.50 6.08 15.78
N ASN A 259 -36.23 6.51 14.75
CA ASN A 259 -36.00 6.12 13.35
C ASN A 259 -34.92 6.97 12.66
N PHE A 260 -34.45 8.05 13.29
CA PHE A 260 -33.57 9.06 12.72
C PHE A 260 -32.37 9.39 13.63
N VAL A 261 -31.89 8.42 14.41
CA VAL A 261 -30.80 8.62 15.38
C VAL A 261 -29.46 8.93 14.72
N ALA A 262 -29.23 8.42 13.50
CA ALA A 262 -27.94 8.49 12.79
C ALA A 262 -27.74 9.85 12.07
N ARG A 263 -26.50 10.35 12.04
CA ARG A 263 -26.15 11.54 11.23
C ARG A 263 -25.99 11.20 9.74
N LYS A 264 -26.19 12.21 8.89
CA LYS A 264 -25.81 12.16 7.46
C LYS A 264 -24.31 11.85 7.34
N LYS A 265 -23.95 10.90 6.45
CA LYS A 265 -22.54 10.58 6.16
C LYS A 265 -21.88 11.75 5.42
N LEU A 266 -20.81 12.30 5.98
CA LEU A 266 -19.99 13.34 5.35
C LEU A 266 -18.86 12.70 4.54
N ALA A 267 -18.48 13.30 3.42
CA ALA A 267 -17.39 12.80 2.58
C ALA A 267 -15.99 12.81 3.27
N MET A 268 -15.88 13.34 4.48
CA MET A 268 -14.65 13.40 5.29
C MET A 268 -14.34 12.09 6.05
N HIS A 269 -14.65 10.93 5.47
CA HIS A 269 -14.42 9.61 6.09
C HIS A 269 -12.92 9.23 6.22
N THR A 270 -11.99 10.12 5.82
CA THR A 270 -10.56 9.83 5.69
C THR A 270 -9.66 10.58 6.69
N VAL A 271 -10.21 11.41 7.58
CA VAL A 271 -9.41 12.22 8.54
C VAL A 271 -9.35 11.51 9.89
N TYR A 272 -8.18 10.96 10.20
CA TYR A 272 -7.88 10.15 11.38
C TYR A 272 -7.52 11.06 12.56
N PRO A 273 -8.51 11.79 13.11
CA PRO A 273 -8.93 11.44 14.47
C PRO A 273 -10.44 11.52 14.74
N ILE A 274 -11.33 11.90 13.81
CA ILE A 274 -12.74 12.23 14.12
C ILE A 274 -13.67 10.99 14.20
N ARG A 275 -13.14 9.80 13.85
CA ARG A 275 -13.93 8.57 13.64
C ARG A 275 -14.72 8.09 14.87
N ASP A 276 -14.18 8.30 16.07
CA ASP A 276 -14.75 7.81 17.34
C ASP A 276 -15.29 8.94 18.24
N GLY A 277 -15.41 10.16 17.71
CA GLY A 277 -15.87 11.34 18.44
C GLY A 277 -17.36 11.64 18.23
N LEU A 278 -17.95 12.53 19.05
CA LEU A 278 -19.38 12.88 19.09
C LEU A 278 -20.05 13.11 17.71
N LEU A 279 -19.29 13.55 16.71
CA LEU A 279 -19.76 13.80 15.35
C LEU A 279 -19.91 12.53 14.49
N GLN A 280 -19.27 11.41 14.85
CA GLN A 280 -19.19 10.18 14.04
C GLN A 280 -19.43 8.84 14.80
N VAL A 281 -19.78 8.83 16.09
CA VAL A 281 -20.04 7.63 16.95
C VAL A 281 -21.18 6.69 16.47
N ASP A 282 -21.58 6.75 15.21
CA ASP A 282 -22.57 5.83 14.63
C ASP A 282 -21.88 4.63 13.92
N HIS A 283 -20.54 4.49 14.02
CA HIS A 283 -19.75 3.53 13.23
C HIS A 283 -19.24 2.27 13.95
N VAL A 284 -19.44 2.12 15.26
CA VAL A 284 -19.02 0.93 16.01
C VAL A 284 -20.24 0.24 16.60
N GLY A 285 -20.75 -0.79 15.91
CA GLY A 285 -21.44 -2.00 16.40
C GLY A 285 -22.49 -1.93 17.53
N SER A 286 -22.82 -0.77 18.07
CA SER A 286 -23.66 -0.58 19.23
C SER A 286 -24.92 0.15 18.79
N LEU A 287 -26.03 -0.57 18.81
CA LEU A 287 -27.36 -0.01 18.67
C LEU A 287 -27.56 1.10 19.73
N GLY A 288 -27.50 2.35 19.31
CA GLY A 288 -28.21 3.49 19.92
C GLY A 288 -27.76 4.03 21.30
N ALA A 289 -26.85 3.38 22.04
CA ALA A 289 -26.50 3.77 23.42
C ALA A 289 -25.27 4.70 23.55
N GLY A 290 -24.20 4.48 22.77
CA GLY A 290 -22.91 5.17 22.98
C GLY A 290 -22.93 6.68 22.79
N TRP A 291 -23.80 7.22 21.92
CA TRP A 291 -23.93 8.66 21.76
C TRP A 291 -24.56 9.35 22.97
N LYS A 292 -25.45 8.66 23.71
CA LYS A 292 -26.11 9.21 24.91
C LYS A 292 -25.08 9.38 26.01
N GLU A 293 -24.27 8.35 26.25
CA GLU A 293 -23.17 8.37 27.22
C GLU A 293 -22.18 9.50 26.90
N MET A 294 -21.71 9.56 25.64
CA MET A 294 -20.76 10.58 25.21
C MET A 294 -21.34 12.00 25.31
N ARG A 295 -22.62 12.17 24.98
CA ARG A 295 -23.33 13.44 25.15
C ARG A 295 -23.44 13.83 26.63
N THR A 296 -23.78 12.90 27.52
CA THR A 296 -23.86 13.17 28.96
C THR A 296 -22.52 13.65 29.52
N VAL A 297 -21.43 12.97 29.15
CA VAL A 297 -20.06 13.35 29.54
C VAL A 297 -19.72 14.77 29.05
N ILE A 298 -19.93 15.08 27.77
CA ILE A 298 -19.59 16.39 27.22
C ILE A 298 -20.51 17.49 27.78
N THR A 299 -21.80 17.22 27.96
CA THR A 299 -22.74 18.20 28.54
C THR A 299 -22.34 18.57 29.97
N SER A 300 -21.74 17.64 30.73
CA SER A 300 -21.22 17.91 32.08
C SER A 300 -20.07 18.94 32.11
N ILE A 301 -19.45 19.24 30.96
CA ILE A 301 -18.38 20.25 30.82
C ILE A 301 -18.98 21.66 30.80
N PHE A 302 -20.16 21.83 30.21
CA PHE A 302 -20.82 23.13 29.99
C PHE A 302 -21.81 23.53 31.12
N THR A 303 -21.55 23.09 32.36
CA THR A 303 -22.35 23.52 33.52
C THR A 303 -22.06 24.96 33.90
N SER A 304 -23.03 25.69 34.46
CA SER A 304 -22.89 27.13 34.76
C SER A 304 -21.64 27.46 35.59
N GLY A 305 -21.28 26.62 36.57
CA GLY A 305 -20.08 26.81 37.39
C GLY A 305 -18.77 26.61 36.62
N LYS A 306 -18.72 25.69 35.65
CA LYS A 306 -17.55 25.49 34.78
C LYS A 306 -17.45 26.56 33.69
N MET A 307 -18.59 26.97 33.13
CA MET A 307 -18.71 28.08 32.19
C MET A 307 -18.15 29.37 32.76
N LYS A 308 -18.49 29.70 34.02
CA LYS A 308 -17.96 30.88 34.71
C LYS A 308 -16.43 30.86 34.84
N LYS A 309 -15.82 29.68 35.02
CA LYS A 309 -14.36 29.52 35.04
C LYS A 309 -13.73 29.66 33.65
N MET A 310 -14.38 29.09 32.62
CA MET A 310 -13.91 29.23 31.22
C MET A 310 -14.00 30.67 30.73
N HIS A 311 -15.04 31.41 31.11
CA HIS A 311 -15.17 32.84 30.82
C HIS A 311 -13.94 33.65 31.28
N LEU A 312 -13.39 33.33 32.45
CA LEU A 312 -12.22 34.05 32.98
C LEU A 312 -10.99 33.91 32.07
N MET A 313 -10.88 32.80 31.34
CA MET A 313 -9.77 32.55 30.41
C MET A 313 -9.85 33.39 29.13
N PHE A 314 -10.98 34.04 28.87
CA PHE A 314 -11.15 34.87 27.68
C PHE A 314 -10.58 36.28 27.85
N HIS A 315 -10.46 36.79 29.09
CA HIS A 315 -10.06 38.18 29.33
C HIS A 315 -8.69 38.52 28.71
N ASP A 316 -7.66 37.72 28.94
CA ASP A 316 -6.33 37.94 28.37
C ASP A 316 -6.35 37.92 26.82
N GLN A 317 -7.22 37.11 26.22
CA GLN A 317 -7.34 37.01 24.76
C GLN A 317 -8.14 38.17 24.17
N LEU A 318 -9.13 38.69 24.92
CA LEU A 318 -9.94 39.84 24.53
C LEU A 318 -9.11 41.12 24.50
N ASP A 319 -8.25 41.34 25.50
CA ASP A 319 -7.36 42.50 25.52
C ASP A 319 -6.39 42.49 24.32
N ASN A 320 -5.80 41.33 24.02
CA ASN A 320 -4.96 41.16 22.83
C ASN A 320 -5.73 41.43 21.52
N LEU A 321 -6.98 40.94 21.40
CA LEU A 321 -7.82 41.21 20.24
C LEU A 321 -8.13 42.70 20.10
N VAL A 322 -8.46 43.39 21.19
CA VAL A 322 -8.75 44.83 21.19
C VAL A 322 -7.52 45.64 20.80
N ASP A 323 -6.35 45.29 21.32
CA ASP A 323 -5.09 45.96 20.98
C ASP A 323 -4.69 45.74 19.52
N GLU A 324 -4.91 44.54 18.97
CA GLU A 324 -4.70 44.24 17.56
C GLU A 324 -5.69 45.00 16.66
N LEU A 325 -6.95 45.11 17.07
CA LEU A 325 -7.96 45.92 16.36
C LEU A 325 -7.61 47.42 16.39
N ARG A 326 -7.07 47.94 17.51
CA ARG A 326 -6.59 49.33 17.62
C ARG A 326 -5.36 49.59 16.76
N ALA A 327 -4.40 48.66 16.75
CA ALA A 327 -3.17 48.78 15.96
C ALA A 327 -3.45 48.82 14.44
N ASN A 328 -4.54 48.21 13.99
CA ASN A 328 -4.94 48.15 12.58
C ASN A 328 -6.02 49.20 12.20
N ALA A 329 -6.36 50.15 13.07
CA ALA A 329 -7.50 51.07 12.91
C ALA A 329 -7.41 52.06 11.72
N SER A 330 -6.25 52.23 11.08
CA SER A 330 -6.10 53.07 9.88
C SER A 330 -6.47 52.35 8.56
N LEU A 331 -6.68 51.04 8.60
CA LEU A 331 -7.23 50.27 7.49
C LEU A 331 -8.71 50.03 7.77
N VAL A 332 -9.57 50.79 7.08
CA VAL A 332 -10.97 50.46 6.79
C VAL A 332 -11.19 48.95 6.92
N PHE A 333 -11.97 48.50 7.92
CA PHE A 333 -12.08 47.12 8.44
C PHE A 333 -12.04 46.07 7.30
N LYS A 334 -10.84 45.68 6.87
CA LYS A 334 -10.63 44.49 6.06
C LYS A 334 -10.53 43.39 7.08
N LEU A 335 -11.65 42.73 7.36
CA LEU A 335 -11.69 41.48 8.12
C LEU A 335 -10.88 40.44 7.32
N THR A 336 -9.57 40.50 7.46
CA THR A 336 -8.55 39.57 6.94
C THR A 336 -7.59 39.22 8.09
N LEU A 337 -8.15 39.00 9.27
CA LEU A 337 -7.50 38.44 10.45
C LEU A 337 -8.47 37.34 10.90
N PHE A 338 -8.45 36.11 10.40
CA PHE A 338 -7.36 35.17 10.18
C PHE A 338 -7.64 34.40 8.88
N PHE A 339 -6.80 34.58 7.87
CA PHE A 339 -6.84 33.71 6.68
C PHE A 339 -5.42 33.32 6.25
N PRO A 340 -4.82 32.30 6.90
CA PRO A 340 -3.83 31.48 6.23
C PRO A 340 -4.32 30.03 6.20
N PHE A 341 -5.46 29.77 5.56
CA PHE A 341 -5.82 28.37 5.26
C PHE A 341 -6.26 28.11 3.81
N PHE A 342 -6.65 29.13 3.03
CA PHE A 342 -6.93 28.96 1.60
C PHE A 342 -6.07 29.78 0.63
N LYS A 343 -5.06 30.55 1.08
CA LYS A 343 -4.27 31.36 0.13
C LYS A 343 -3.07 30.67 -0.52
N TYR A 344 -2.92 29.34 -0.39
CA TYR A 344 -2.12 28.57 -1.33
C TYR A 344 -2.77 27.23 -1.62
N LEU A 345 -3.29 27.12 -2.83
CA LEU A 345 -3.32 25.90 -3.62
C LEU A 345 -1.90 25.27 -3.63
N ARG A 346 -1.60 24.50 -2.59
CA ARG A 346 -0.62 23.41 -2.61
C ARG A 346 -1.39 22.12 -2.30
N PRO A 347 -1.06 21.00 -2.95
CA PRO A 347 -1.86 19.78 -2.91
C PRO A 347 -2.03 19.29 -1.47
N PHE A 348 -3.08 18.48 -1.25
CA PHE A 348 -3.55 17.82 -0.01
C PHE A 348 -2.49 17.15 0.93
N SER A 349 -1.18 17.34 0.71
CA SER A 349 -0.07 16.76 1.46
C SER A 349 0.35 17.53 2.73
N ASN A 350 0.04 18.82 2.87
CA ASN A 350 0.47 19.61 4.04
C ASN A 350 -0.56 19.68 5.18
N PHE A 351 -1.84 19.41 4.89
CA PHE A 351 -2.90 19.36 5.91
C PHE A 351 -2.57 18.34 7.02
N GLY A 352 -2.04 17.17 6.63
CA GLY A 352 -1.63 16.13 7.55
C GLY A 352 -0.37 16.44 8.39
N LYS A 353 0.34 17.55 8.18
CA LYS A 353 1.49 17.95 9.02
C LYS A 353 1.06 18.81 10.20
N GLU A 354 0.24 19.83 9.94
CA GLU A 354 -0.28 20.74 10.98
C GLU A 354 -1.33 20.04 11.85
N GLU A 355 -2.17 19.19 11.26
CA GLU A 355 -3.08 18.30 11.98
C GLU A 355 -2.33 17.36 12.92
N LYS A 356 -1.21 16.78 12.49
CA LYS A 356 -0.37 15.93 13.35
C LYS A 356 0.26 16.73 14.50
N VAL A 357 0.68 17.98 14.26
CA VAL A 357 1.24 18.84 15.31
C VAL A 357 0.17 19.18 16.35
N LEU A 358 -1.01 19.62 15.92
CA LEU A 358 -2.09 19.96 16.86
C LEU A 358 -2.63 18.71 17.59
N THR A 359 -2.73 17.56 16.90
CA THR A 359 -3.10 16.27 17.52
C THR A 359 -2.08 15.85 18.57
N ARG A 360 -0.79 16.02 18.27
CA ARG A 360 0.31 15.72 19.20
C ARG A 360 0.26 16.64 20.44
N LEU A 361 0.10 17.95 20.25
CA LEU A 361 0.00 18.93 21.34
C LEU A 361 -1.21 18.66 22.25
N LEU A 362 -2.37 18.32 21.66
CA LEU A 362 -3.56 17.94 22.42
C LEU A 362 -3.34 16.63 23.19
N SER A 363 -2.76 15.61 22.54
CA SER A 363 -2.45 14.31 23.13
C SER A 363 -1.47 14.42 24.30
N GLU A 364 -0.39 15.20 24.15
CA GLU A 364 0.65 15.42 25.18
C GLU A 364 0.05 16.12 26.42
N ASN A 365 -0.72 17.20 26.22
CA ASN A 365 -1.39 17.91 27.32
C ASN A 365 -2.44 17.06 28.05
N ILE A 366 -3.16 16.18 27.34
CA ILE A 366 -4.16 15.29 27.94
C ILE A 366 -3.48 14.20 28.79
N LEU A 367 -2.38 13.62 28.29
CA LEU A 367 -1.60 12.60 29.00
C LEU A 367 -0.97 13.13 30.29
N GLU A 368 -0.43 14.35 30.27
CA GLU A 368 0.11 15.00 31.47
C GLU A 368 -0.97 15.19 32.55
N ARG A 369 -2.14 15.71 32.18
CA ARG A 369 -3.26 15.93 33.11
C ARG A 369 -3.94 14.65 33.59
N GLN A 370 -3.84 13.55 32.84
CA GLN A 370 -4.31 12.23 33.29
C GLN A 370 -3.39 11.62 34.35
N LYS A 371 -2.06 11.79 34.20
CA LYS A 371 -1.07 11.34 35.20
C LYS A 371 -1.24 12.05 36.55
N GLU A 372 -1.73 13.28 36.56
CA GLU A 372 -1.99 14.05 37.79
C GLU A 372 -3.27 13.62 38.55
N ARG A 373 -4.18 12.85 37.93
CA ARG A 373 -5.52 12.55 38.48
C ARG A 373 -5.77 11.07 38.82
N SER A 374 -4.80 10.19 38.67
CA SER A 374 -4.94 8.73 38.86
C SER A 374 -5.00 8.30 40.34
N SER A 375 -5.97 8.81 41.10
CA SER A 375 -6.28 8.36 42.47
C SER A 375 -7.78 8.01 42.69
N GLY A 376 -8.58 7.89 41.62
CA GLY A 376 -10.02 7.59 41.70
C GLY A 376 -10.40 6.24 41.08
N LYS A 377 -11.46 5.60 41.61
CA LYS A 377 -11.92 4.22 41.34
C LYS A 377 -12.70 3.99 40.01
N ASP A 378 -12.81 4.96 39.11
CA ASP A 378 -13.54 4.80 37.84
C ASP A 378 -12.60 4.56 36.65
N GLN A 379 -12.96 3.64 35.74
CA GLN A 379 -12.19 3.39 34.52
C GLN A 379 -12.14 4.65 33.62
N PRO A 380 -10.95 5.15 33.24
CA PRO A 380 -10.84 6.33 32.39
C PRO A 380 -11.26 6.02 30.95
N LEU A 381 -11.88 7.01 30.27
CA LEU A 381 -12.15 6.95 28.83
C LEU A 381 -10.85 6.70 28.05
N HIS A 382 -10.91 5.88 26.99
CA HIS A 382 -9.75 5.58 26.16
C HIS A 382 -9.15 6.85 25.55
N HIS A 383 -7.82 6.96 25.55
CA HIS A 383 -7.08 8.14 25.12
C HIS A 383 -7.52 8.66 23.74
N ASP A 384 -7.68 7.75 22.77
CA ASP A 384 -8.10 8.09 21.41
C ASP A 384 -9.50 8.72 21.35
N VAL A 385 -10.41 8.29 22.23
CA VAL A 385 -11.77 8.84 22.33
C VAL A 385 -11.71 10.28 22.87
N ILE A 386 -10.83 10.56 23.82
CA ILE A 386 -10.66 11.90 24.39
C ILE A 386 -10.06 12.84 23.33
N VAL A 387 -9.02 12.41 22.62
CA VAL A 387 -8.38 13.18 21.54
C VAL A 387 -9.38 13.45 20.40
N SER A 388 -10.17 12.45 20.00
CA SER A 388 -11.19 12.59 18.96
C SER A 388 -12.25 13.64 19.33
N ASN A 389 -12.74 13.62 20.57
CA ASN A 389 -13.74 14.57 21.05
C ASN A 389 -13.16 15.98 21.25
N ALA A 390 -11.91 16.12 21.71
CA ALA A 390 -11.24 17.41 21.81
C ALA A 390 -11.11 18.09 20.44
N TRP A 391 -10.72 17.32 19.42
CA TRP A 391 -10.68 17.79 18.03
C TRP A 391 -12.06 18.22 17.50
N ALA A 392 -13.08 17.40 17.76
CA ALA A 392 -14.44 17.72 17.34
C ALA A 392 -14.96 19.02 17.99
N LEU A 393 -14.65 19.25 19.27
CA LEU A 393 -15.01 20.48 19.98
C LEU A 393 -14.24 21.71 19.47
N PHE A 394 -12.93 21.56 19.18
CA PHE A 394 -12.11 22.64 18.65
C PHE A 394 -12.60 23.12 17.28
N VAL A 395 -12.76 22.21 16.32
CA VAL A 395 -13.23 22.56 14.96
C VAL A 395 -14.64 23.13 14.99
N ALA A 396 -15.54 22.55 15.79
CA ALA A 396 -16.91 23.03 15.90
C ALA A 396 -17.00 24.44 16.51
N GLY A 397 -16.19 24.75 17.53
CA GLY A 397 -16.22 26.05 18.21
C GLY A 397 -15.48 27.17 17.46
N TYR A 398 -14.37 26.85 16.79
CA TYR A 398 -13.51 27.86 16.18
C TYR A 398 -14.14 28.58 14.98
N GLU A 399 -14.52 27.83 13.94
CA GLU A 399 -14.97 28.43 12.66
C GLU A 399 -16.41 28.97 12.76
N THR A 400 -17.28 28.32 13.54
CA THR A 400 -18.70 28.72 13.61
C THR A 400 -18.92 29.97 14.44
N THR A 401 -18.27 30.10 15.61
CA THR A 401 -18.41 31.30 16.45
C THR A 401 -17.78 32.52 15.79
N SER A 402 -16.58 32.38 15.20
CA SER A 402 -15.90 33.48 14.50
C SER A 402 -16.69 33.98 13.28
N THR A 403 -17.27 33.08 12.49
CA THR A 403 -18.15 33.44 11.36
C THR A 403 -19.40 34.18 11.84
N THR A 404 -20.01 33.73 12.93
CA THR A 404 -21.21 34.37 13.50
C THR A 404 -20.90 35.78 14.00
N LEU A 405 -19.78 35.97 14.70
CA LEU A 405 -19.29 37.28 15.15
C LEU A 405 -19.07 38.23 13.96
N ALA A 406 -18.46 37.74 12.87
CA ALA A 406 -18.26 38.53 11.66
C ALA A 406 -19.60 38.98 11.02
N TYR A 407 -20.59 38.09 10.95
CA TYR A 407 -21.93 38.46 10.47
C TYR A 407 -22.63 39.47 11.38
N ALA A 408 -22.51 39.32 12.70
CA ALA A 408 -23.07 40.28 13.66
C ALA A 408 -22.47 41.67 13.47
N SER A 409 -21.14 41.77 13.38
CA SER A 409 -20.45 43.04 13.13
C SER A 409 -20.86 43.66 11.79
N TYR A 410 -21.03 42.86 10.75
CA TYR A 410 -21.52 43.33 9.45
C TYR A 410 -22.96 43.88 9.52
N LEU A 411 -23.87 43.14 10.17
CA LEU A 411 -25.26 43.54 10.33
C LEU A 411 -25.39 44.82 11.16
N LEU A 412 -24.64 44.94 12.26
CA LEU A 412 -24.63 46.15 13.09
C LEU A 412 -24.08 47.36 12.33
N ALA A 413 -23.01 47.19 11.55
CA ALA A 413 -22.45 48.26 10.73
C ALA A 413 -23.42 48.76 9.64
N LYS A 414 -24.30 47.88 9.12
CA LYS A 414 -25.35 48.24 8.15
C LYS A 414 -26.55 48.93 8.82
N HIS A 415 -26.73 48.75 10.13
CA HIS A 415 -27.85 49.25 10.91
C HIS A 415 -27.35 50.10 12.10
N PRO A 416 -26.85 51.33 11.86
CA PRO A 416 -26.31 52.20 12.90
C PRO A 416 -27.27 52.43 14.07
N GLU A 417 -28.58 52.45 13.80
CA GLU A 417 -29.62 52.59 14.81
C GLU A 417 -29.62 51.43 15.82
N LYS A 418 -29.39 50.20 15.33
CA LYS A 418 -29.32 48.98 16.15
C LYS A 418 -27.98 48.84 16.84
N GLN A 419 -26.92 49.28 16.17
CA GLN A 419 -25.60 49.38 16.79
C GLN A 419 -25.62 50.35 17.98
N GLN A 420 -26.27 51.51 17.84
CA GLN A 420 -26.40 52.48 18.92
C GLN A 420 -27.21 51.93 20.09
N ALA A 421 -28.33 51.26 19.84
CA ALA A 421 -29.12 50.61 20.89
C ALA A 421 -28.33 49.52 21.64
N LEU A 422 -27.52 48.72 20.93
CA LEU A 422 -26.64 47.73 21.55
C LEU A 422 -25.53 48.38 22.39
N TYR A 423 -24.94 49.47 21.89
CA TYR A 423 -23.93 50.25 22.60
C TYR A 423 -24.49 50.82 23.92
N GLU A 424 -25.70 51.38 23.90
CA GLU A 424 -26.38 51.92 25.08
C GLU A 424 -26.68 50.84 26.13
N GLU A 425 -27.15 49.66 25.72
CA GLU A 425 -27.37 48.53 26.64
C GLU A 425 -26.06 48.07 27.30
N ILE A 426 -24.97 47.96 26.53
CA ILE A 426 -23.69 47.49 27.05
C ILE A 426 -23.08 48.52 28.01
N THR A 427 -23.06 49.80 27.61
CA THR A 427 -22.44 50.88 28.40
C THR A 427 -23.25 51.28 29.63
N SER A 428 -24.57 51.05 29.63
CA SER A 428 -25.40 51.20 30.84
C SER A 428 -25.18 50.07 31.86
N THR A 429 -24.63 48.93 31.44
CA THR A 429 -24.38 47.76 32.31
C THR A 429 -22.91 47.64 32.75
N PHE A 430 -21.97 48.05 31.88
CA PHE A 430 -20.54 47.95 32.09
C PHE A 430 -19.87 49.32 31.88
N ASN A 431 -19.25 49.85 32.94
CA ASN A 431 -18.46 51.08 32.87
C ASN A 431 -17.13 50.84 32.11
N ASP A 432 -16.41 51.90 31.76
CA ASP A 432 -15.15 51.81 30.98
C ASP A 432 -14.06 50.95 31.66
N ASN A 433 -14.06 50.86 32.99
CA ASN A 433 -13.09 50.10 33.79
C ASN A 433 -13.61 48.73 34.24
N ASP A 434 -14.86 48.37 33.94
CA ASP A 434 -15.42 47.08 34.33
C ASP A 434 -14.95 45.98 33.38
N ALA A 435 -14.54 44.84 33.93
CA ALA A 435 -14.41 43.62 33.17
C ALA A 435 -15.81 43.07 32.85
N ILE A 436 -16.01 42.63 31.60
CA ILE A 436 -17.25 41.94 31.19
C ILE A 436 -17.36 40.65 31.99
N ASP A 437 -18.26 40.53 32.96
CA ASP A 437 -18.44 39.28 33.71
C ASP A 437 -19.60 38.43 33.19
N TYR A 438 -19.45 37.11 33.40
CA TYR A 438 -20.42 36.10 32.96
C TYR A 438 -21.86 36.36 33.44
N GLU A 439 -22.07 36.87 34.67
CA GLU A 439 -23.43 36.98 35.24
C GLU A 439 -24.20 38.17 34.64
N ARG A 440 -23.52 39.29 34.39
CA ARG A 440 -24.12 40.47 33.76
C ARG A 440 -24.27 40.29 32.25
N VAL A 441 -23.23 39.81 31.55
CA VAL A 441 -23.24 39.75 30.06
C VAL A 441 -24.29 38.78 29.52
N MET A 442 -24.53 37.67 30.24
CA MET A 442 -25.52 36.69 29.83
C MET A 442 -26.96 37.18 29.99
N LYS A 443 -27.20 38.21 30.80
CA LYS A 443 -28.53 38.78 31.11
C LYS A 443 -28.92 39.96 30.22
N LEU A 444 -28.05 40.42 29.34
CA LEU A 444 -28.33 41.52 28.41
C LEU A 444 -29.38 41.11 27.35
N PRO A 445 -30.60 41.69 27.38
CA PRO A 445 -31.69 41.27 26.50
C PRO A 445 -31.46 41.65 25.04
N TYR A 446 -31.02 42.87 24.74
CA TYR A 446 -30.79 43.35 23.37
C TYR A 446 -29.59 42.66 22.72
N LEU A 447 -28.51 42.41 23.46
CA LEU A 447 -27.38 41.60 23.01
C LEU A 447 -27.78 40.15 22.70
N HIS A 448 -28.68 39.56 23.51
CA HIS A 448 -29.25 38.23 23.19
C HIS A 448 -30.12 38.25 21.93
N ALA A 449 -30.89 39.33 21.74
CA ALA A 449 -31.68 39.56 20.55
C ALA A 449 -30.80 39.71 19.29
N VAL A 450 -29.70 40.46 19.37
CA VAL A 450 -28.70 40.60 18.31
C VAL A 450 -28.06 39.25 17.97
N PHE A 451 -27.66 38.46 18.98
CA PHE A 451 -27.14 37.11 18.78
C PHE A 451 -28.14 36.21 18.03
N SER A 452 -29.40 36.21 18.49
CA SER A 452 -30.45 35.36 17.93
C SER A 452 -30.83 35.77 16.52
N GLU A 453 -30.99 37.06 16.26
CA GLU A 453 -31.30 37.58 14.93
C GLU A 453 -30.12 37.42 13.96
N THR A 454 -28.87 37.52 14.42
CA THR A 454 -27.70 37.22 13.59
C THR A 454 -27.73 35.76 13.12
N LEU A 455 -27.97 34.81 14.03
CA LEU A 455 -28.07 33.40 13.70
C LEU A 455 -29.29 33.07 12.81
N ARG A 456 -30.36 33.86 12.89
CA ARG A 456 -31.54 33.74 12.02
C ARG A 456 -31.25 34.20 10.60
N VAL A 457 -30.63 35.38 10.47
CA VAL A 457 -30.33 36.01 9.18
C VAL A 457 -29.20 35.27 8.48
N TYR A 458 -28.10 34.98 9.19
CA TYR A 458 -26.92 34.29 8.67
C TYR A 458 -26.47 33.14 9.58
N PRO A 459 -27.17 31.99 9.56
CA PRO A 459 -26.69 30.80 10.26
C PRO A 459 -25.35 30.32 9.66
N PRO A 460 -24.31 30.11 10.47
CA PRO A 460 -22.98 29.68 9.99
C PRO A 460 -22.98 28.27 9.37
N VAL A 461 -23.99 27.46 9.66
CA VAL A 461 -24.10 26.05 9.25
C VAL A 461 -25.31 25.88 8.33
N LEU A 462 -25.07 25.85 7.01
CA LEU A 462 -26.13 25.90 6.00
C LEU A 462 -26.80 24.54 5.68
N THR A 463 -26.06 23.42 5.75
CA THR A 463 -26.48 22.12 5.15
C THR A 463 -26.24 20.87 6.04
N PHE A 464 -25.83 21.03 7.30
CA PHE A 464 -25.48 19.90 8.18
C PHE A 464 -26.63 19.36 9.04
N THR A 465 -27.80 19.98 8.96
CA THR A 465 -28.96 19.62 9.78
C THR A 465 -29.76 18.52 9.08
N GLY A 466 -29.21 17.31 9.07
CA GLY A 466 -29.87 16.14 8.48
C GLY A 466 -29.71 14.87 9.29
N ARG A 467 -30.69 13.98 9.20
CA ARG A 467 -30.69 12.66 9.85
C ARG A 467 -30.84 11.57 8.81
N ARG A 468 -30.07 10.50 8.99
CA ARG A 468 -30.20 9.29 8.20
C ARG A 468 -31.25 8.40 8.84
N CYS A 469 -32.24 8.00 8.05
CA CYS A 469 -33.25 7.06 8.47
C CYS A 469 -32.62 5.69 8.71
N ILE A 470 -32.87 5.05 9.85
CA ILE A 470 -32.33 3.72 10.17
C ILE A 470 -33.33 2.60 9.92
N LYS A 471 -34.62 2.94 9.77
CA LYS A 471 -35.73 2.00 9.55
C LYS A 471 -36.77 2.67 8.66
N ASP A 472 -37.24 1.96 7.64
CA ASP A 472 -38.31 2.41 6.75
C ASP A 472 -39.48 3.00 7.56
N THR A 473 -39.84 4.24 7.23
CA THR A 473 -40.90 4.97 7.92
C THR A 473 -41.65 5.90 6.98
N ILE A 474 -42.71 6.54 7.49
CA ILE A 474 -43.48 7.56 6.79
C ILE A 474 -43.40 8.85 7.62
N ILE A 475 -43.16 9.97 6.95
CA ILE A 475 -43.19 11.32 7.53
C ILE A 475 -44.21 12.19 6.78
N GLY A 476 -44.74 13.23 7.40
CA GLY A 476 -45.71 14.14 6.77
C GLY A 476 -47.01 13.46 6.34
N GLY A 477 -47.35 12.31 6.94
CA GLY A 477 -48.56 11.53 6.64
C GLY A 477 -48.51 10.68 5.36
N ASN A 478 -47.69 11.02 4.36
CA ASN A 478 -47.64 10.31 3.08
C ASN A 478 -46.24 10.14 2.46
N ILE A 479 -45.19 10.75 3.01
CA ILE A 479 -43.83 10.68 2.45
C ILE A 479 -43.13 9.45 2.98
N ARG A 480 -42.90 8.45 2.11
CA ARG A 480 -42.12 7.26 2.46
C ARG A 480 -40.64 7.59 2.53
N VAL A 481 -39.99 7.19 3.62
CA VAL A 481 -38.55 7.36 3.84
C VAL A 481 -37.91 5.98 4.06
N PRO A 482 -37.25 5.42 3.04
CA PRO A 482 -36.52 4.16 3.17
C PRO A 482 -35.33 4.29 4.12
N ALA A 483 -34.98 3.20 4.80
CA ALA A 483 -33.77 3.09 5.58
C ALA A 483 -32.54 3.42 4.72
N GLY A 484 -31.65 4.27 5.25
CA GLY A 484 -30.47 4.74 4.57
C GLY A 484 -30.61 6.08 3.84
N VAL A 485 -31.83 6.53 3.55
CA VAL A 485 -32.11 7.86 2.99
C VAL A 485 -31.96 8.91 4.08
N SER A 486 -31.37 10.06 3.73
CA SER A 486 -31.23 11.18 4.66
C SER A 486 -32.33 12.21 4.45
N VAL A 487 -32.91 12.69 5.54
CA VAL A 487 -33.81 13.85 5.56
C VAL A 487 -32.98 15.05 6.01
N VAL A 488 -32.99 16.14 5.23
CA VAL A 488 -32.15 17.32 5.42
C VAL A 488 -33.03 18.56 5.53
N VAL A 489 -32.70 19.42 6.49
CA VAL A 489 -33.36 20.71 6.66
C VAL A 489 -32.45 21.81 6.14
N PRO A 490 -32.86 22.55 5.11
CA PRO A 490 -32.20 23.78 4.71
C PRO A 490 -32.54 24.84 5.75
N VAL A 491 -31.73 24.95 6.81
CA VAL A 491 -31.97 25.80 7.99
C VAL A 491 -32.29 27.24 7.59
N HIS A 492 -31.52 27.76 6.65
CA HIS A 492 -31.68 29.11 6.14
C HIS A 492 -33.01 29.31 5.40
N THR A 493 -33.45 28.33 4.61
CA THR A 493 -34.74 28.37 3.92
C THR A 493 -35.91 28.41 4.90
N VAL A 494 -35.84 27.65 5.99
CA VAL A 494 -36.85 27.66 7.05
C VAL A 494 -36.93 29.01 7.76
N MET A 495 -35.78 29.59 8.11
CA MET A 495 -35.66 30.86 8.83
C MET A 495 -35.93 32.09 7.95
N TRP A 496 -35.79 31.94 6.62
CA TRP A 496 -36.09 32.98 5.65
C TRP A 496 -37.49 32.87 5.03
N ASN A 497 -38.28 31.88 5.46
CA ASN A 497 -39.64 31.68 4.97
C ASN A 497 -40.56 32.76 5.56
N GLU A 498 -41.23 33.50 4.67
CA GLU A 498 -42.16 34.59 5.03
C GLU A 498 -43.37 34.08 5.85
N ASN A 499 -43.72 32.80 5.72
CA ASN A 499 -44.78 32.17 6.52
C ASN A 499 -44.35 31.96 7.99
N ASN A 500 -43.04 31.94 8.27
CA ASN A 500 -42.49 31.71 9.60
C ASN A 500 -42.03 33.01 10.29
N PHE A 501 -41.53 33.97 9.51
CA PHE A 501 -41.04 35.26 10.00
C PHE A 501 -41.48 36.39 9.08
N GLU A 502 -42.13 37.42 9.63
CA GLU A 502 -42.44 38.66 8.92
C GLU A 502 -41.16 39.40 8.55
N GLN A 503 -41.02 39.88 7.31
CA GLN A 503 -39.80 40.53 6.82
C GLN A 503 -38.51 39.72 7.11
N PRO A 504 -38.43 38.46 6.65
CA PRO A 504 -37.42 37.50 7.09
C PRO A 504 -36.00 37.84 6.64
N ARG A 505 -35.82 38.78 5.71
CA ARG A 505 -34.49 39.19 5.22
C ARG A 505 -33.95 40.44 5.91
N GLU A 506 -34.81 41.14 6.66
CA GLU A 506 -34.41 42.30 7.43
C GLU A 506 -33.83 41.86 8.77
N PHE A 507 -32.80 42.56 9.23
CA PHE A 507 -32.20 42.33 10.55
C PHE A 507 -33.01 43.11 11.59
N ILE A 508 -33.84 42.40 12.36
CA ILE A 508 -34.76 42.96 13.36
C ILE A 508 -34.56 42.23 14.71
N PRO A 509 -33.57 42.64 15.53
CA PRO A 509 -33.31 42.07 16.86
C PRO A 509 -34.54 42.09 17.77
N GLU A 510 -35.36 43.13 17.68
CA GLU A 510 -36.52 43.39 18.53
C GLU A 510 -37.52 42.21 18.53
N ARG A 511 -37.47 41.37 17.49
CA ARG A 511 -38.25 40.13 17.37
C ARG A 511 -38.00 39.14 18.51
N PHE A 512 -36.85 39.23 19.18
CA PHE A 512 -36.46 38.35 20.28
C PHE A 512 -36.57 39.02 21.66
N MET A 513 -37.24 40.18 21.79
CA MET A 513 -37.32 40.99 23.02
C MET A 513 -38.58 40.80 23.90
N GLY A 514 -39.52 39.89 23.56
CA GLY A 514 -40.79 39.70 24.29
C GLY A 514 -40.68 38.99 25.67
N ASP A 515 -41.81 38.78 26.37
CA ASP A 515 -41.95 38.40 27.81
C ASP A 515 -41.20 37.15 28.32
N ASN A 516 -40.51 36.39 27.46
CA ASN A 516 -39.60 35.32 27.88
C ASN A 516 -38.17 35.44 27.35
N GLY A 517 -37.85 36.47 26.55
CA GLY A 517 -36.50 36.96 26.18
C GLY A 517 -35.48 35.94 25.68
N LYS A 518 -35.89 34.70 25.43
CA LYS A 518 -35.07 33.57 25.04
C LYS A 518 -35.64 33.02 23.76
N ALA A 519 -34.84 32.99 22.72
CA ALA A 519 -35.24 32.38 21.47
C ALA A 519 -35.54 30.89 21.69
N VAL A 520 -36.82 30.51 21.63
CA VAL A 520 -37.26 29.11 21.83
C VAL A 520 -36.87 28.33 20.58
N TRP A 521 -35.97 27.35 20.73
CA TRP A 521 -35.61 26.47 19.63
C TRP A 521 -36.84 25.70 19.18
N SER A 522 -37.28 25.99 17.97
CA SER A 522 -38.50 25.45 17.36
C SER A 522 -38.17 24.85 16.01
N ALA A 523 -39.15 24.18 15.40
CA ALA A 523 -39.00 23.71 14.02
C ALA A 523 -38.91 24.87 12.99
N THR A 524 -39.13 26.12 13.43
CA THR A 524 -38.97 27.34 12.62
C THR A 524 -37.71 28.14 12.97
N TYR A 525 -37.14 27.99 14.18
CA TYR A 525 -35.90 28.62 14.63
C TYR A 525 -34.94 27.58 15.23
N LEU A 526 -33.98 27.14 14.41
CA LEU A 526 -33.12 25.98 14.68
C LEU A 526 -31.61 26.20 14.42
N PRO A 527 -30.99 27.31 14.88
CA PRO A 527 -29.58 27.61 14.57
C PRO A 527 -28.58 26.64 15.22
N PHE A 528 -28.99 25.99 16.31
CA PHE A 528 -28.25 24.95 17.00
C PHE A 528 -28.85 23.54 16.79
N GLY A 529 -29.80 23.41 15.86
CA GLY A 529 -30.63 22.22 15.67
C GLY A 529 -31.66 22.01 16.78
N ILE A 530 -32.50 20.98 16.62
CA ILE A 530 -33.61 20.64 17.53
C ILE A 530 -33.59 19.15 17.91
N GLY A 531 -34.23 18.81 19.03
CA GLY A 531 -34.35 17.43 19.52
C GLY A 531 -33.13 16.91 20.31
N PRO A 532 -33.09 15.60 20.63
CA PRO A 532 -32.09 15.02 21.55
C PRO A 532 -30.63 15.14 21.11
N ARG A 533 -30.38 15.44 19.83
CA ARG A 533 -29.04 15.58 19.21
C ARG A 533 -28.77 17.02 18.73
N ASN A 534 -29.37 18.03 19.36
CA ASN A 534 -29.03 19.45 19.16
C ASN A 534 -27.59 19.77 19.64
N CYS A 535 -27.09 20.96 19.31
CA CYS A 535 -25.71 21.35 19.61
C CYS A 535 -25.40 21.28 21.12
N VAL A 536 -24.35 20.54 21.48
CA VAL A 536 -23.89 20.42 22.88
C VAL A 536 -23.19 21.69 23.37
N GLY A 537 -22.58 22.46 22.47
CA GLY A 537 -21.82 23.67 22.76
C GLY A 537 -22.63 24.96 22.66
N ALA A 538 -23.95 24.92 22.48
CA ALA A 538 -24.75 26.12 22.22
C ALA A 538 -24.61 27.20 23.31
N ARG A 539 -24.59 26.80 24.59
CA ARG A 539 -24.38 27.72 25.72
C ARG A 539 -22.99 28.34 25.73
N PHE A 540 -21.99 27.60 25.25
CA PHE A 540 -20.61 28.08 25.13
C PHE A 540 -20.45 29.06 23.99
N ALA A 541 -21.03 28.75 22.83
CA ALA A 541 -21.08 29.66 21.69
C ALA A 541 -21.82 30.97 22.02
N GLU A 542 -22.94 30.90 22.75
CA GLU A 542 -23.65 32.10 23.21
C GLU A 542 -22.79 32.94 24.17
N MET A 543 -22.15 32.31 25.16
CA MET A 543 -21.25 33.00 26.09
C MET A 543 -20.08 33.67 25.34
N GLU A 544 -19.38 32.92 24.50
CA GLU A 544 -18.24 33.41 23.72
C GLU A 544 -18.65 34.57 22.80
N PHE A 545 -19.76 34.41 22.06
CA PHE A 545 -20.28 35.46 21.19
C PHE A 545 -20.63 36.72 21.97
N LYS A 546 -21.41 36.60 23.05
CA LYS A 546 -21.87 37.75 23.84
C LYS A 546 -20.70 38.48 24.48
N THR A 547 -19.73 37.75 25.06
CA THR A 547 -18.56 38.35 25.68
C THR A 547 -17.70 39.10 24.66
N VAL A 548 -17.40 38.49 23.50
CA VAL A 548 -16.58 39.14 22.47
C VAL A 548 -17.30 40.35 21.86
N LEU A 549 -18.57 40.21 21.49
CA LEU A 549 -19.32 41.30 20.87
C LEU A 549 -19.57 42.46 21.84
N ALA A 550 -19.80 42.16 23.13
CA ALA A 550 -19.92 43.21 24.15
C ALA A 550 -18.63 44.01 24.30
N GLU A 551 -17.48 43.33 24.38
CA GLU A 551 -16.19 44.00 24.52
C GLU A 551 -15.84 44.82 23.28
N VAL A 552 -16.06 44.28 22.07
CA VAL A 552 -15.82 45.01 20.82
C VAL A 552 -16.74 46.24 20.71
N THR A 553 -18.04 46.09 20.96
CA THR A 553 -19.00 47.21 20.84
C THR A 553 -18.72 48.30 21.88
N ARG A 554 -18.34 47.92 23.11
CA ARG A 554 -17.96 48.84 24.18
C ARG A 554 -16.73 49.68 23.81
N ARG A 555 -15.72 49.05 23.20
CA ARG A 555 -14.44 49.71 22.86
C ARG A 555 -14.47 50.47 21.53
N PHE A 556 -15.38 50.12 20.62
CA PHE A 556 -15.50 50.69 19.28
C PHE A 556 -16.94 51.16 19.03
N LYS A 557 -17.23 52.42 19.40
CA LYS A 557 -18.57 53.04 19.27
C LYS A 557 -19.15 52.93 17.84
N ASP A 558 -18.33 53.23 16.83
CA ASP A 558 -18.72 53.20 15.41
C ASP A 558 -17.98 52.06 14.68
N LEU A 559 -18.69 50.97 14.38
CA LEU A 559 -18.13 49.83 13.67
C LEU A 559 -18.24 50.11 12.17
N LYS A 560 -17.20 50.69 11.58
CA LYS A 560 -17.13 50.92 10.12
C LYS A 560 -16.59 49.68 9.43
N THR A 561 -17.45 48.74 9.06
CA THR A 561 -16.99 47.53 8.37
C THR A 561 -16.86 47.73 6.85
N VAL A 562 -15.81 47.16 6.23
CA VAL A 562 -15.80 46.93 4.78
C VAL A 562 -15.90 45.45 4.54
N LEU A 563 -16.85 45.08 3.68
CA LEU A 563 -17.05 43.72 3.24
C LEU A 563 -15.94 43.32 2.24
N GLY A 564 -14.71 43.24 2.73
CA GLY A 564 -13.56 42.76 1.99
C GLY A 564 -13.47 41.25 2.10
N ASN A 565 -13.82 40.55 1.02
CA ASN A 565 -13.60 39.12 0.79
C ASN A 565 -14.38 38.08 1.63
N VAL A 566 -15.14 38.46 2.67
CA VAL A 566 -15.94 37.49 3.45
C VAL A 566 -17.09 36.88 2.63
N LEU A 567 -17.71 37.66 1.73
CA LEU A 567 -18.73 37.18 0.77
C LEU A 567 -18.17 36.86 -0.63
N HIS A 568 -16.91 37.20 -0.90
CA HIS A 568 -16.20 36.66 -2.05
C HIS A 568 -15.55 35.34 -1.65
N GLY A 569 -16.36 34.27 -1.62
CA GLY A 569 -15.83 33.02 -2.15
C GLY A 569 -15.14 33.34 -3.49
N PRO A 570 -14.00 32.72 -3.79
CA PRO A 570 -13.13 33.18 -4.87
C PRO A 570 -13.93 33.43 -6.14
N LYS A 571 -13.94 34.66 -6.66
CA LYS A 571 -14.52 34.99 -7.98
C LYS A 571 -13.94 34.09 -9.08
N GLU A 572 -12.76 33.52 -8.82
CA GLU A 572 -12.07 32.53 -9.65
C GLU A 572 -12.78 31.17 -9.70
N GLY A 573 -13.55 30.78 -8.68
CA GLY A 573 -14.19 29.46 -8.59
C GLY A 573 -15.41 29.27 -9.50
N VAL A 574 -16.05 30.35 -9.94
CA VAL A 574 -17.30 30.27 -10.69
C VAL A 574 -17.10 30.52 -12.19
N LEU A 575 -16.08 31.30 -12.57
CA LEU A 575 -15.68 31.44 -13.98
C LEU A 575 -15.03 30.15 -14.53
N PHE A 576 -14.36 29.37 -13.67
CA PHE A 576 -13.70 28.10 -14.02
C PHE A 576 -14.70 26.95 -14.30
N VAL A 577 -15.84 26.90 -13.59
CA VAL A 577 -16.72 25.72 -13.60
C VAL A 577 -17.63 25.62 -14.82
N LYS A 578 -17.84 26.70 -15.59
CA LYS A 578 -19.03 26.73 -16.47
C LYS A 578 -18.90 26.16 -17.88
N LEU A 579 -17.73 25.94 -18.46
CA LEU A 579 -17.67 25.40 -19.84
C LEU A 579 -16.30 24.86 -20.26
N THR A 580 -15.26 25.21 -19.51
CA THR A 580 -13.89 24.81 -19.80
C THR A 580 -13.48 23.57 -19.02
N GLU A 581 -13.80 23.38 -17.75
CA GLU A 581 -13.16 22.36 -16.89
C GLU A 581 -13.32 20.88 -17.26
N ARG A 582 -14.38 20.38 -17.89
CA ARG A 582 -14.37 18.94 -18.26
C ARG A 582 -13.45 18.69 -19.45
N LYS A 583 -13.54 19.53 -20.48
CA LYS A 583 -12.62 19.49 -21.62
C LYS A 583 -11.24 20.02 -21.25
N MET A 584 -11.10 20.98 -20.34
CA MET A 584 -9.84 21.53 -19.84
C MET A 584 -9.18 20.63 -18.82
N ILE A 585 -9.87 19.92 -17.93
CA ILE A 585 -9.21 18.96 -17.03
C ILE A 585 -8.77 17.76 -17.85
N TRP A 586 -9.58 17.28 -18.80
CA TRP A 586 -9.12 16.27 -19.75
C TRP A 586 -8.06 16.82 -20.70
N LEU A 587 -8.12 18.06 -21.16
CA LEU A 587 -7.11 18.69 -22.01
C LEU A 587 -5.86 19.06 -21.21
N ILE A 588 -5.94 19.43 -19.93
CA ILE A 588 -4.80 19.69 -19.03
C ILE A 588 -4.20 18.38 -18.61
N PHE A 589 -5.00 17.33 -18.38
CA PHE A 589 -4.50 15.97 -18.17
C PHE A 589 -3.86 15.43 -19.44
N CYS A 590 -4.49 15.60 -20.61
CA CYS A 590 -3.93 15.21 -21.89
C CYS A 590 -2.71 16.07 -22.25
N ILE A 591 -2.71 17.38 -22.00
CA ILE A 591 -1.55 18.27 -22.17
C ILE A 591 -0.48 17.90 -21.14
N ALA A 592 -0.81 17.55 -19.90
CA ALA A 592 0.16 17.13 -18.90
C ALA A 592 0.77 15.77 -19.26
N VAL A 593 -0.03 14.82 -19.74
CA VAL A 593 0.42 13.51 -20.24
C VAL A 593 1.22 13.69 -21.53
N VAL A 594 0.75 14.50 -22.48
CA VAL A 594 1.46 14.79 -23.75
C VAL A 594 2.73 15.59 -23.48
N THR A 595 2.72 16.57 -22.57
CA THR A 595 3.92 17.32 -22.15
C THR A 595 4.86 16.43 -21.38
N TRP A 596 4.37 15.53 -20.53
CA TRP A 596 5.19 14.52 -19.85
C TRP A 596 5.79 13.51 -20.84
N LEU A 597 5.02 13.08 -21.85
CA LEU A 597 5.50 12.22 -22.94
C LEU A 597 6.50 12.96 -23.82
N ILE A 598 6.24 14.21 -24.22
CA ILE A 598 7.14 15.06 -25.00
C ILE A 598 8.41 15.35 -24.20
N HIS A 599 8.30 15.73 -22.92
CA HIS A 599 9.44 15.93 -22.03
C HIS A 599 10.23 14.64 -21.89
N GLY A 600 9.56 13.51 -21.69
CA GLY A 600 10.17 12.18 -21.66
C GLY A 600 10.88 11.86 -22.98
N ILE A 601 10.27 12.17 -24.13
CA ILE A 601 10.85 11.96 -25.47
C ILE A 601 12.04 12.88 -25.71
N ILE A 602 11.96 14.16 -25.32
CA ILE A 602 13.05 15.14 -25.44
C ILE A 602 14.19 14.75 -24.53
N GLN A 603 13.92 14.43 -23.26
CA GLN A 603 14.91 13.94 -22.31
C GLN A 603 15.58 12.67 -22.84
N ARG A 604 14.79 11.77 -23.44
CA ARG A 604 15.28 10.53 -24.02
C ARG A 604 16.14 10.77 -25.26
N ARG A 605 15.71 11.63 -26.20
CA ARG A 605 16.54 12.06 -27.34
C ARG A 605 17.81 12.76 -26.87
N HIS A 606 17.74 13.57 -25.81
CA HIS A 606 18.90 14.23 -25.24
C HIS A 606 19.89 13.21 -24.69
N GLN A 607 19.43 12.24 -23.89
CA GLN A 607 20.27 11.16 -23.35
C GLN A 607 20.91 10.33 -24.47
N MET A 608 20.16 10.03 -25.53
CA MET A 608 20.65 9.28 -26.70
C MET A 608 21.69 10.03 -27.54
N ARG A 609 21.71 11.37 -27.46
CA ARG A 609 22.74 12.22 -28.11
C ARG A 609 24.01 12.38 -27.27
N ILE A 610 24.01 11.99 -25.99
CA ILE A 610 25.19 12.14 -25.13
C ILE A 610 26.37 11.36 -25.72
N ARG A 611 26.14 10.13 -26.21
CA ARG A 611 27.20 9.30 -26.82
C ARG A 611 27.91 10.00 -27.97
N GLU A 612 27.15 10.60 -28.89
CA GLU A 612 27.70 11.36 -30.02
C GLU A 612 28.46 12.60 -29.55
N LYS A 613 27.91 13.33 -28.56
CA LYS A 613 28.55 14.53 -28.00
C LYS A 613 29.90 14.25 -27.33
N ILE A 614 30.06 13.08 -26.73
CA ILE A 614 31.33 12.66 -26.10
C ILE A 614 32.26 11.92 -27.07
N GLY A 615 31.84 11.73 -28.32
CA GLY A 615 32.66 11.11 -29.38
C GLY A 615 32.85 9.60 -29.25
N LEU A 616 31.97 8.88 -28.54
CA LEU A 616 32.07 7.42 -28.40
C LEU A 616 31.32 6.67 -29.52
N THR A 617 31.93 5.60 -30.02
CA THR A 617 31.29 4.61 -30.90
C THR A 617 30.36 3.70 -30.08
N GLY A 618 29.52 2.89 -30.73
CA GLY A 618 28.75 1.86 -30.05
C GLY A 618 27.52 1.39 -30.84
N PRO A 619 26.86 0.31 -30.38
CA PRO A 619 25.75 -0.29 -31.10
C PRO A 619 24.56 0.66 -31.26
N PRO A 620 23.85 0.66 -32.39
CA PRO A 620 22.67 1.49 -32.60
C PRO A 620 21.61 1.13 -31.57
N ALA A 621 21.14 2.14 -30.85
CA ALA A 621 20.28 1.98 -29.70
C ALA A 621 18.84 2.29 -30.10
N SER A 622 17.93 1.37 -29.79
CA SER A 622 16.50 1.58 -30.01
C SER A 622 16.00 2.74 -29.15
N PHE A 623 14.99 3.45 -29.64
CA PHE A 623 14.46 4.60 -28.92
C PHE A 623 14.03 4.23 -27.50
N LEU A 624 13.19 3.20 -27.30
CA LEU A 624 12.62 2.83 -25.99
C LEU A 624 13.46 1.85 -25.15
N PHE A 625 14.27 1.01 -25.76
CA PHE A 625 14.95 -0.08 -25.05
C PHE A 625 16.47 0.11 -25.01
N GLY A 626 16.98 1.16 -25.64
CA GLY A 626 18.42 1.33 -25.83
C GLY A 626 18.99 0.11 -26.54
N ASN A 627 20.03 -0.47 -25.97
CA ASN A 627 20.67 -1.69 -26.45
C ASN A 627 20.19 -2.96 -25.71
N MET A 628 19.17 -2.89 -24.84
CA MET A 628 18.67 -4.09 -24.15
C MET A 628 18.00 -5.10 -25.09
N MET A 629 17.51 -4.68 -26.26
CA MET A 629 16.94 -5.60 -27.24
C MET A 629 17.98 -6.60 -27.78
N TYR A 630 19.26 -6.22 -27.85
CA TYR A 630 20.33 -7.15 -28.22
C TYR A 630 20.46 -8.26 -27.19
N LEU A 631 20.41 -7.91 -25.91
CA LEU A 631 20.44 -8.88 -24.82
C LEU A 631 19.22 -9.82 -24.87
N PHE A 632 18.02 -9.29 -25.08
CA PHE A 632 16.81 -10.11 -25.15
C PHE A 632 16.78 -11.04 -26.38
N GLU A 633 17.26 -10.58 -27.54
CA GLU A 633 17.29 -11.41 -28.74
C GLU A 633 18.32 -12.53 -28.63
N VAL A 634 19.51 -12.26 -28.07
CA VAL A 634 20.53 -13.28 -27.79
C VAL A 634 20.00 -14.31 -26.79
N ILE A 635 19.41 -13.87 -25.68
CA ILE A 635 18.83 -14.78 -24.69
C ILE A 635 17.73 -15.65 -25.30
N LYS A 636 16.89 -15.07 -26.16
CA LYS A 636 15.78 -15.78 -26.81
C LYS A 636 16.25 -16.79 -27.85
N THR A 637 17.32 -16.50 -28.58
CA THR A 637 17.80 -17.31 -29.71
C THR A 637 18.84 -18.36 -29.30
N LYS A 638 19.68 -18.03 -28.31
CA LYS A 638 20.87 -18.82 -27.92
C LYS A 638 20.86 -19.24 -26.45
N GLY A 639 19.85 -18.88 -25.67
CA GLY A 639 19.77 -19.16 -24.25
C GLY A 639 20.43 -18.10 -23.37
N VAL A 640 20.16 -18.15 -22.06
CA VAL A 640 20.72 -17.19 -21.08
C VAL A 640 22.24 -17.35 -20.99
N GLU A 641 22.73 -18.55 -21.24
CA GLU A 641 24.13 -18.96 -21.21
C GLU A 641 24.99 -18.25 -22.26
N ALA A 642 24.38 -17.70 -23.33
CA ALA A 642 25.06 -16.93 -24.36
C ALA A 642 25.38 -15.48 -23.95
N THR A 643 24.84 -15.00 -22.82
CA THR A 643 25.00 -13.61 -22.36
C THR A 643 26.47 -13.16 -22.18
N PRO A 644 27.39 -13.99 -21.64
CA PRO A 644 28.81 -13.64 -21.50
C PRO A 644 29.55 -13.45 -22.84
N TYR A 645 28.97 -13.77 -23.99
CA TYR A 645 29.67 -13.56 -25.27
C TYR A 645 29.37 -12.21 -25.90
N ILE A 646 28.34 -11.51 -25.44
CA ILE A 646 27.86 -10.26 -26.05
C ILE A 646 28.92 -9.15 -25.96
N PHE A 647 29.53 -8.93 -24.80
CA PHE A 647 30.48 -7.84 -24.63
C PHE A 647 31.81 -8.08 -25.36
N PRO A 648 32.42 -9.29 -25.33
CA PRO A 648 33.56 -9.61 -26.20
C PRO A 648 33.29 -9.41 -27.69
N LEU A 649 32.08 -9.73 -28.16
CA LEU A 649 31.69 -9.51 -29.56
C LEU A 649 31.58 -8.02 -29.88
N LEU A 650 30.96 -7.23 -28.99
CA LEU A 650 30.85 -5.78 -29.17
C LEU A 650 32.22 -5.09 -29.13
N GLU A 651 33.13 -5.55 -28.27
CA GLU A 651 34.52 -5.07 -28.21
C GLU A 651 35.25 -5.28 -29.55
N LYS A 652 35.09 -6.45 -30.19
CA LYS A 652 35.69 -6.71 -31.51
C LYS A 652 35.20 -5.75 -32.60
N VAL A 653 33.99 -5.21 -32.47
CA VAL A 653 33.37 -4.32 -33.47
C VAL A 653 33.64 -2.85 -33.18
N TYR A 654 33.53 -2.43 -31.91
CA TYR A 654 33.57 -1.01 -31.51
C TYR A 654 34.86 -0.60 -30.80
N GLY A 655 35.75 -1.56 -30.51
CA GLY A 655 36.98 -1.38 -29.76
C GLY A 655 36.80 -1.59 -28.25
N ALA A 656 37.91 -1.47 -27.51
CA ALA A 656 37.97 -1.72 -26.07
C ALA A 656 37.10 -0.76 -25.22
N THR A 657 36.71 0.41 -25.75
CA THR A 657 35.86 1.37 -25.05
C THR A 657 34.76 1.91 -25.97
N TYR A 658 33.49 1.74 -25.59
CA TYR A 658 32.34 2.13 -26.39
C TYR A 658 31.12 2.51 -25.53
N GLY A 659 30.13 3.18 -26.12
CA GLY A 659 28.89 3.58 -25.48
C GLY A 659 27.75 2.57 -25.65
N PHE A 660 27.17 2.12 -24.54
CA PHE A 660 26.04 1.18 -24.49
C PHE A 660 24.86 1.78 -23.70
N TYR A 661 23.66 1.76 -24.26
CA TYR A 661 22.46 2.27 -23.60
C TYR A 661 21.70 1.16 -22.88
N TYR A 662 21.68 1.21 -21.54
CA TYR A 662 20.80 0.39 -20.72
C TYR A 662 19.48 1.13 -20.47
N GLY A 663 18.45 0.81 -21.24
CA GLY A 663 17.22 1.60 -21.29
C GLY A 663 17.51 2.99 -21.86
N SER A 664 17.37 4.04 -21.05
CA SER A 664 17.74 5.43 -21.42
C SER A 664 19.11 5.86 -20.92
N ASN A 665 19.76 5.08 -20.06
CA ASN A 665 21.00 5.47 -19.40
C ASN A 665 22.19 5.05 -20.26
N LEU A 666 23.05 6.02 -20.58
CA LEU A 666 24.33 5.73 -21.22
C LEU A 666 25.29 5.10 -20.19
N GLU A 667 25.83 3.95 -20.54
CA GLU A 667 26.97 3.31 -19.92
C GLU A 667 28.16 3.38 -20.87
N ILE A 668 29.31 3.86 -20.40
CA ILE A 668 30.61 3.73 -21.07
C ILE A 668 31.13 2.35 -20.69
N VAL A 669 31.15 1.43 -21.64
CA VAL A 669 31.67 0.08 -21.44
C VAL A 669 33.15 0.09 -21.81
N THR A 670 34.01 -0.44 -20.94
CA THR A 670 35.45 -0.53 -21.21
C THR A 670 36.06 -1.84 -20.73
N THR A 671 36.98 -2.37 -21.53
CA THR A 671 37.89 -3.48 -21.20
C THR A 671 39.34 -3.02 -21.07
N ASP A 672 39.61 -1.71 -21.24
CA ASP A 672 40.94 -1.11 -21.14
C ASP A 672 41.40 -1.06 -19.66
N PRO A 673 42.48 -1.78 -19.30
CA PRO A 673 42.97 -1.81 -17.92
C PRO A 673 43.35 -0.44 -17.35
N GLU A 674 43.85 0.49 -18.18
CA GLU A 674 44.25 1.82 -17.72
C GLU A 674 43.04 2.68 -17.39
N ILE A 675 41.99 2.65 -18.22
CA ILE A 675 40.72 3.35 -17.93
C ILE A 675 40.05 2.74 -16.70
N ILE A 676 40.07 1.40 -16.56
CA ILE A 676 39.55 0.72 -15.37
C ILE A 676 40.31 1.18 -14.11
N LYS A 677 41.64 1.20 -14.14
CA LYS A 677 42.45 1.68 -13.01
C LYS A 677 42.16 3.15 -12.71
N GLU A 678 42.06 3.98 -13.74
CA GLU A 678 41.75 5.40 -13.61
C GLU A 678 40.40 5.63 -12.93
N VAL A 679 39.33 4.97 -13.39
CA VAL A 679 37.97 5.18 -12.86
C VAL A 679 37.78 4.58 -11.47
N PHE A 680 38.27 3.35 -11.26
CA PHE A 680 37.96 2.59 -10.05
C PHE A 680 38.93 2.86 -8.90
N ILE A 681 40.13 3.39 -9.19
CA ILE A 681 41.17 3.69 -8.19
C ILE A 681 41.52 5.18 -8.23
N SER A 682 42.16 5.67 -9.30
CA SER A 682 42.81 6.99 -9.32
C SER A 682 41.81 8.15 -9.18
N GLN A 683 40.68 8.07 -9.88
CA GLN A 683 39.60 9.05 -9.87
C GLN A 683 38.38 8.58 -9.07
N PHE A 684 38.54 7.64 -8.12
CA PHE A 684 37.42 7.08 -7.38
C PHE A 684 36.53 8.15 -6.70
N GLY A 685 37.11 9.28 -6.27
CA GLY A 685 36.36 10.41 -5.71
C GLY A 685 35.29 11.01 -6.65
N ASN A 686 35.48 10.92 -7.98
CA ASN A 686 34.50 11.34 -8.99
C ASN A 686 33.49 10.23 -9.33
N PHE A 687 33.80 8.99 -8.94
CA PHE A 687 33.12 7.76 -9.32
C PHE A 687 32.69 6.94 -8.10
N VAL A 688 32.46 7.58 -6.95
CA VAL A 688 32.12 6.87 -5.72
C VAL A 688 30.84 6.05 -5.89
N ALA A 689 29.85 6.60 -6.60
CA ALA A 689 28.51 6.03 -6.74
C ALA A 689 28.46 4.76 -7.59
N ARG A 690 27.56 3.83 -7.27
CA ARG A 690 27.32 2.62 -8.09
C ARG A 690 26.40 2.96 -9.26
N LYS A 691 26.47 2.17 -10.34
CA LYS A 691 25.51 2.24 -11.45
C LYS A 691 24.10 1.97 -10.91
N LYS A 692 23.09 2.72 -11.38
CA LYS A 692 21.69 2.49 -10.99
C LYS A 692 21.21 1.19 -11.63
N ILE A 693 20.88 0.19 -10.82
CA ILE A 693 20.34 -1.10 -11.29
C ILE A 693 18.83 -1.08 -11.06
N ALA A 694 18.04 -1.40 -12.08
CA ALA A 694 16.58 -1.35 -12.02
C ALA A 694 15.96 -2.33 -11.00
N ILE A 695 16.73 -3.34 -10.57
CA ILE A 695 16.36 -4.32 -9.54
C ILE A 695 16.19 -3.63 -8.16
N ASN A 696 16.94 -2.56 -7.87
CA ASN A 696 17.13 -2.07 -6.48
C ASN A 696 16.44 -0.73 -6.17
N MET A 697 15.19 -0.53 -6.60
CA MET A 697 14.51 0.75 -6.40
C MET A 697 13.32 0.72 -5.42
N VAL A 698 13.37 -0.10 -4.37
CA VAL A 698 12.44 0.03 -3.23
C VAL A 698 13.18 -0.15 -1.91
N TYR A 699 12.74 0.62 -0.91
CA TYR A 699 13.12 0.53 0.50
C TYR A 699 13.05 -0.92 1.01
N PRO A 700 14.01 -1.40 1.82
CA PRO A 700 15.10 -0.66 2.50
C PRO A 700 16.47 -0.68 1.80
N PHE A 701 16.59 -1.16 0.55
CA PHE A 701 17.90 -1.31 -0.11
C PHE A 701 18.68 -0.02 -0.36
N LEU A 702 17.99 1.12 -0.46
CA LEU A 702 18.60 2.40 -0.84
C LEU A 702 19.62 2.91 0.18
N ASP A 703 19.51 2.49 1.44
CA ASP A 703 20.29 3.03 2.55
C ASP A 703 21.35 2.04 3.07
N GLY A 704 21.44 0.84 2.48
CA GLY A 704 22.43 -0.19 2.82
C GLY A 704 23.69 -0.14 1.96
N LEU A 705 24.76 -0.85 2.37
CA LEU A 705 26.10 -0.85 1.74
C LEU A 705 26.09 -1.00 0.21
N LEU A 706 25.14 -1.77 -0.34
CA LEU A 706 25.07 -2.05 -1.77
C LEU A 706 24.67 -0.83 -2.62
N GLN A 707 23.83 0.06 -2.12
CA GLN A 707 23.23 1.14 -2.92
C GLN A 707 23.22 2.50 -2.23
N VAL A 708 23.71 2.61 -0.98
CA VAL A 708 23.82 3.88 -0.26
C VAL A 708 24.56 4.90 -1.13
N ASP A 709 23.77 5.82 -1.67
CA ASP A 709 24.16 6.91 -2.55
C ASP A 709 23.01 7.92 -2.54
N HIS A 710 22.70 8.49 -1.37
CA HIS A 710 21.71 9.56 -1.28
C HIS A 710 22.18 10.73 -2.14
N GLU A 711 21.36 11.11 -3.12
CA GLU A 711 21.57 12.27 -3.99
C GLU A 711 21.79 13.51 -3.10
N GLY A 712 23.05 13.91 -2.91
CA GLY A 712 23.45 15.01 -2.01
C GLY A 712 24.64 14.69 -1.08
N THR A 713 24.90 13.43 -0.74
CA THR A 713 25.95 13.06 0.24
C THR A 713 27.38 12.97 -0.34
N LYS A 714 27.54 13.11 -1.66
CA LYS A 714 28.85 13.00 -2.38
C LYS A 714 29.69 11.77 -1.96
N GLY A 715 29.04 10.66 -1.61
CA GLY A 715 29.72 9.41 -1.23
C GLY A 715 30.03 9.25 0.27
N ALA A 716 29.69 10.22 1.13
CA ALA A 716 29.93 10.15 2.57
C ALA A 716 29.22 8.95 3.23
N GLY A 717 27.95 8.69 2.86
CA GLY A 717 27.18 7.56 3.42
C GLY A 717 27.77 6.20 3.07
N TRP A 718 28.33 6.02 1.86
CA TRP A 718 28.99 4.76 1.50
C TRP A 718 30.27 4.51 2.30
N LYS A 719 31.12 5.53 2.46
CA LYS A 719 32.38 5.40 3.21
C LYS A 719 32.10 4.98 4.66
N GLU A 720 31.10 5.61 5.26
CA GLU A 720 30.63 5.30 6.61
C GLU A 720 30.13 3.85 6.74
N MET A 721 29.19 3.43 5.87
CA MET A 721 28.70 2.04 5.87
C MET A 721 29.83 1.04 5.60
N ARG A 722 30.75 1.36 4.67
CA ARG A 722 31.87 0.49 4.34
C ARG A 722 32.81 0.29 5.52
N SER A 723 33.05 1.34 6.32
CA SER A 723 33.88 1.24 7.53
C SER A 723 33.30 0.24 8.53
N VAL A 724 32.01 0.38 8.83
CA VAL A 724 31.28 -0.50 9.76
C VAL A 724 31.31 -1.95 9.30
N ILE A 725 30.95 -2.22 8.05
CA ILE A 725 30.85 -3.61 7.56
C ILE A 725 32.24 -4.25 7.38
N SER A 726 33.26 -3.49 6.94
CA SER A 726 34.62 -4.04 6.76
C SER A 726 35.24 -4.49 8.08
N ALA A 727 34.91 -3.83 9.20
CA ALA A 727 35.39 -4.21 10.53
C ALA A 727 34.94 -5.61 10.97
N ILE A 728 33.94 -6.20 10.29
CA ILE A 728 33.39 -7.51 10.60
C ILE A 728 34.20 -8.65 9.94
N PHE A 729 34.86 -8.39 8.82
CA PHE A 729 35.60 -9.40 8.04
C PHE A 729 37.12 -9.44 8.35
N THR A 730 37.50 -9.15 9.61
CA THR A 730 38.91 -9.25 10.05
C THR A 730 39.32 -10.71 10.24
N SER A 731 40.61 -11.03 10.09
CA SER A 731 41.10 -12.42 10.16
C SER A 731 40.69 -13.15 11.45
N GLY A 732 40.67 -12.45 12.60
CA GLY A 732 40.24 -13.04 13.87
C GLY A 732 38.74 -13.39 13.93
N LYS A 733 37.89 -12.57 13.30
CA LYS A 733 36.44 -12.84 13.20
C LYS A 733 36.16 -13.95 12.18
N MET A 734 36.87 -13.94 11.06
CA MET A 734 36.81 -14.98 10.03
C MET A 734 37.12 -16.38 10.58
N LYS A 735 38.17 -16.52 11.40
CA LYS A 735 38.50 -17.78 12.08
C LYS A 735 37.34 -18.29 12.95
N LYS A 736 36.65 -17.40 13.66
CA LYS A 736 35.49 -17.78 14.49
C LYS A 736 34.28 -18.20 13.65
N MET A 737 34.06 -17.53 12.53
CA MET A 737 32.98 -17.90 11.58
C MET A 737 33.27 -19.26 10.94
N HIS A 738 34.52 -19.55 10.59
CA HIS A 738 34.92 -20.84 10.01
C HIS A 738 34.59 -22.03 10.92
N LEU A 739 34.70 -21.88 12.25
CA LEU A 739 34.29 -22.93 13.20
C LEU A 739 32.80 -23.30 13.08
N MET A 740 31.95 -22.41 12.57
CA MET A 740 30.52 -22.67 12.38
C MET A 740 30.22 -23.53 11.14
N PHE A 741 31.21 -23.71 10.25
CA PHE A 741 31.07 -24.46 9.00
C PHE A 741 31.05 -25.97 9.21
N HIS A 742 31.75 -26.49 10.23
CA HIS A 742 31.97 -27.93 10.42
C HIS A 742 30.67 -28.75 10.43
N ASP A 743 29.69 -28.41 11.28
CA ASP A 743 28.45 -29.20 11.32
C ASP A 743 27.68 -29.17 9.98
N GLN A 744 27.80 -28.08 9.21
CA GLN A 744 27.13 -27.97 7.91
C GLN A 744 27.87 -28.76 6.82
N LEU A 745 29.20 -28.84 6.91
CA LEU A 745 30.02 -29.68 6.05
C LEU A 745 29.72 -31.16 6.28
N ASP A 746 29.63 -31.60 7.55
CA ASP A 746 29.29 -32.98 7.88
C ASP A 746 27.93 -33.36 7.30
N HIS A 747 26.92 -32.48 7.44
CA HIS A 747 25.61 -32.68 6.84
C HIS A 747 25.65 -32.80 5.31
N LEU A 748 26.46 -31.98 4.63
CA LEU A 748 26.61 -32.06 3.18
C LEU A 748 27.28 -33.37 2.78
N VAL A 749 28.37 -33.76 3.46
CA VAL A 749 29.08 -35.02 3.16
C VAL A 749 28.15 -36.21 3.32
N ASP A 750 27.34 -36.25 4.39
CA ASP A 750 26.37 -37.31 4.61
C ASP A 750 25.28 -37.34 3.53
N GLU A 751 24.76 -36.19 3.12
CA GLU A 751 23.76 -36.08 2.06
C GLU A 751 24.33 -36.51 0.70
N LEU A 752 25.53 -36.06 0.34
CA LEU A 752 26.23 -36.48 -0.88
C LEU A 752 26.57 -37.97 -0.86
N ARG A 753 26.96 -38.52 0.30
CA ARG A 753 27.22 -39.96 0.46
C ARG A 753 25.94 -40.79 0.34
N SER A 754 24.81 -40.26 0.81
CA SER A 754 23.50 -40.88 0.62
C SER A 754 23.09 -40.88 -0.85
N LYS A 755 23.16 -39.72 -1.52
CA LYS A 755 22.79 -39.58 -2.93
C LYS A 755 23.72 -40.28 -3.89
N SER A 756 25.01 -40.38 -3.60
CA SER A 756 25.96 -41.13 -4.45
C SER A 756 25.63 -42.62 -4.52
N LYS A 757 25.00 -43.19 -3.48
CA LYS A 757 24.51 -44.58 -3.47
C LYS A 757 23.18 -44.77 -4.18
N LEU A 758 22.46 -43.68 -4.48
CA LEU A 758 21.14 -43.67 -5.10
C LEU A 758 21.23 -43.15 -6.55
N ASN A 759 20.29 -43.50 -7.42
CA ASN A 759 20.21 -43.01 -8.81
C ASN A 759 21.53 -43.10 -9.63
N GLY A 760 22.37 -44.10 -9.36
CA GLY A 760 23.67 -44.25 -10.02
C GLY A 760 24.65 -43.11 -9.73
N GLY A 761 24.46 -42.37 -8.64
CA GLY A 761 25.29 -41.23 -8.26
C GLY A 761 24.97 -39.93 -8.99
N LYS A 762 23.94 -39.89 -9.86
CA LYS A 762 23.53 -38.70 -10.59
C LYS A 762 22.78 -37.72 -9.68
N MET A 763 23.23 -36.46 -9.63
CA MET A 763 22.55 -35.40 -8.87
C MET A 763 22.80 -34.00 -9.43
N ASP A 764 21.88 -33.06 -9.15
CA ASP A 764 22.09 -31.63 -9.38
C ASP A 764 22.93 -31.02 -8.24
N ILE A 765 24.24 -30.93 -8.47
CA ILE A 765 25.17 -30.40 -7.47
C ILE A 765 24.92 -28.91 -7.17
N TYR A 766 24.32 -28.15 -8.09
CA TYR A 766 24.01 -26.74 -7.85
C TYR A 766 22.98 -26.58 -6.74
N GLY A 767 21.93 -27.41 -6.74
CA GLY A 767 20.95 -27.46 -5.65
C GLY A 767 21.56 -27.81 -4.29
N GLU A 768 22.57 -28.69 -4.26
CA GLU A 768 23.32 -29.02 -3.04
C GLU A 768 24.14 -27.83 -2.54
N TYR A 769 24.87 -27.17 -3.43
CA TYR A 769 25.63 -25.97 -3.08
C TYR A 769 24.73 -24.81 -2.65
N GLN A 770 23.55 -24.64 -3.24
CA GLN A 770 22.58 -23.65 -2.77
C GLN A 770 22.15 -23.91 -1.31
N ALA A 771 21.95 -25.17 -0.89
CA ALA A 771 21.58 -25.42 0.51
C ALA A 771 22.74 -25.15 1.48
N ILE A 772 23.95 -25.63 1.18
CA ILE A 772 25.05 -25.46 2.14
C ILE A 772 25.44 -23.99 2.30
N THR A 773 25.50 -23.22 1.21
CA THR A 773 25.82 -21.79 1.32
C THR A 773 24.71 -21.02 2.04
N MET A 774 23.45 -21.44 1.87
CA MET A 774 22.33 -20.93 2.66
C MET A 774 22.53 -21.21 4.16
N ASP A 775 22.83 -22.46 4.52
CA ASP A 775 23.03 -22.85 5.92
C ASP A 775 24.25 -22.16 6.55
N MET A 776 25.35 -22.05 5.80
CA MET A 776 26.56 -21.35 6.23
C MET A 776 26.30 -19.86 6.45
N ILE A 777 25.69 -19.16 5.48
CA ILE A 777 25.43 -17.73 5.63
C ILE A 777 24.35 -17.48 6.69
N ALA A 778 23.31 -18.30 6.81
CA ALA A 778 22.31 -18.14 7.86
C ALA A 778 22.93 -18.31 9.26
N ARG A 779 23.84 -19.26 9.42
CA ARG A 779 24.52 -19.48 10.70
C ARG A 779 25.49 -18.35 11.03
N CYS A 780 26.33 -17.95 10.08
CA CYS A 780 27.31 -16.89 10.31
C CYS A 780 26.71 -15.48 10.34
N ALA A 781 25.66 -15.22 9.55
CA ALA A 781 25.05 -13.91 9.44
C ALA A 781 23.93 -13.68 10.46
N LEU A 782 23.07 -14.67 10.67
CA LEU A 782 21.84 -14.54 11.47
C LEU A 782 21.90 -15.30 12.79
N GLY A 783 22.94 -16.12 13.01
CA GLY A 783 23.02 -17.01 14.16
C GLY A 783 21.91 -18.07 14.16
N GLN A 784 21.35 -18.40 12.98
CA GLN A 784 20.26 -19.36 12.82
C GLN A 784 20.73 -20.64 12.15
N ASN A 785 20.24 -21.78 12.64
CA ASN A 785 20.43 -23.07 11.98
C ASN A 785 19.16 -23.42 11.20
N ILE A 786 19.18 -23.18 9.89
CA ILE A 786 18.03 -23.39 9.00
C ILE A 786 17.99 -24.85 8.50
N SER A 787 19.15 -25.52 8.43
CA SER A 787 19.31 -26.93 8.05
C SER A 787 18.68 -27.27 6.68
N CYS A 788 18.85 -26.38 5.70
CA CYS A 788 18.40 -26.51 4.32
C CYS A 788 18.95 -27.75 3.60
N ILE A 789 20.13 -28.25 3.99
CA ILE A 789 20.69 -29.48 3.42
C ILE A 789 19.75 -30.67 3.66
N LYS A 790 19.25 -30.81 4.90
CA LYS A 790 18.36 -31.91 5.31
C LYS A 790 16.90 -31.65 4.95
N ASP A 791 16.42 -30.41 5.12
CA ASP A 791 15.03 -30.05 4.86
C ASP A 791 14.91 -28.98 3.77
N ARG A 792 14.61 -29.46 2.56
CA ARG A 792 14.35 -28.61 1.38
C ARG A 792 12.98 -27.92 1.40
N SER A 793 12.10 -28.30 2.33
CA SER A 793 10.80 -27.66 2.50
C SER A 793 10.88 -26.35 3.27
N ASN A 794 12.05 -26.04 3.86
CA ASN A 794 12.26 -24.83 4.63
C ASN A 794 11.77 -23.57 3.87
N GLU A 795 10.88 -22.83 4.54
CA GLU A 795 10.19 -21.70 3.92
C GLU A 795 11.17 -20.59 3.51
N TYR A 796 12.15 -20.30 4.35
CA TYR A 796 13.13 -19.25 4.11
C TYR A 796 13.99 -19.57 2.88
N TYR A 797 14.43 -20.83 2.75
CA TYR A 797 15.15 -21.34 1.58
C TYR A 797 14.30 -21.25 0.30
N ASN A 798 13.06 -21.70 0.35
CA ASN A 798 12.17 -21.69 -0.81
C ASN A 798 11.85 -20.27 -1.30
N ARG A 799 11.59 -19.33 -0.37
CA ARG A 799 11.38 -17.92 -0.71
C ARG A 799 12.62 -17.28 -1.32
N ALA A 800 13.82 -17.56 -0.77
CA ALA A 800 15.08 -17.07 -1.33
C ALA A 800 15.33 -17.60 -2.75
N ARG A 801 15.05 -18.89 -3.01
CA ARG A 801 15.12 -19.47 -4.37
C ARG A 801 14.12 -18.82 -5.33
N ILE A 802 12.88 -18.60 -4.91
CA ILE A 802 11.88 -17.91 -5.73
C ILE A 802 12.33 -16.49 -6.04
N PHE A 803 12.88 -15.78 -5.05
CA PHE A 803 13.44 -14.45 -5.24
C PHE A 803 14.55 -14.45 -6.31
N VAL A 804 15.57 -15.30 -6.15
CA VAL A 804 16.68 -15.47 -7.10
C VAL A 804 16.16 -15.83 -8.50
N ALA A 805 15.27 -16.82 -8.61
CA ALA A 805 14.73 -17.28 -9.89
C ALA A 805 13.94 -16.19 -10.63
N ASN A 806 13.43 -15.18 -9.92
CA ASN A 806 12.70 -14.05 -10.48
C ASN A 806 13.59 -12.81 -10.74
N ILE A 807 14.85 -12.79 -10.28
CA ILE A 807 15.86 -11.80 -10.71
C ILE A 807 16.24 -12.03 -12.17
N GLN A 808 16.16 -13.27 -12.66
CA GLN A 808 16.42 -13.59 -14.06
C GLN A 808 15.40 -12.90 -14.99
N TYR A 809 15.91 -12.14 -15.97
CA TYR A 809 15.20 -11.17 -16.81
C TYR A 809 13.89 -11.63 -17.48
N ASN A 810 13.61 -12.93 -17.56
CA ASN A 810 12.55 -13.47 -18.40
C ASN A 810 11.15 -13.52 -17.74
N LYS A 811 11.06 -13.61 -16.39
CA LYS A 811 9.82 -14.08 -15.72
C LYS A 811 8.86 -13.00 -15.21
N SER A 812 9.31 -11.77 -14.91
CA SER A 812 8.43 -10.72 -14.33
C SER A 812 8.10 -9.59 -15.31
N LEU A 813 6.81 -9.44 -15.66
CA LEU A 813 6.33 -8.32 -16.50
C LEU A 813 6.50 -6.98 -15.81
N VAL A 814 6.26 -6.90 -14.49
CA VAL A 814 6.42 -5.67 -13.70
C VAL A 814 7.88 -5.23 -13.68
N PHE A 815 8.82 -6.18 -13.58
CA PHE A 815 10.25 -5.90 -13.66
C PHE A 815 10.67 -5.40 -15.05
N LYS A 816 10.14 -6.01 -16.12
CA LYS A 816 10.34 -5.51 -17.49
C LYS A 816 9.79 -4.09 -17.63
N LEU A 817 8.57 -3.83 -17.18
CA LEU A 817 7.96 -2.49 -17.23
C LEU A 817 8.70 -1.44 -16.39
N SER A 818 9.28 -1.82 -15.24
CA SER A 818 10.06 -0.89 -14.40
C SER A 818 11.42 -0.52 -15.02
N LEU A 819 12.00 -1.37 -15.89
CA LEU A 819 13.15 -1.01 -16.73
C LEU A 819 12.80 0.07 -17.76
N PHE A 820 11.56 0.08 -18.26
CA PHE A 820 11.13 0.96 -19.34
C PHE A 820 10.57 2.29 -18.85
N PHE A 821 9.73 2.25 -17.80
CA PHE A 821 9.14 3.42 -17.20
C PHE A 821 9.41 3.40 -15.69
N PRO A 822 10.27 4.32 -15.19
CA PRO A 822 10.64 4.37 -13.78
C PRO A 822 9.45 4.48 -12.82
N ILE A 823 8.27 4.92 -13.26
CA ILE A 823 7.07 4.98 -12.42
C ILE A 823 6.53 3.60 -12.03
N PHE A 824 6.74 2.55 -12.84
CA PHE A 824 6.31 1.19 -12.50
C PHE A 824 7.14 0.57 -11.37
N LYS A 825 8.24 1.21 -10.94
CA LYS A 825 8.99 0.78 -9.75
C LYS A 825 8.13 0.73 -8.49
N TYR A 826 7.13 1.63 -8.38
CA TYR A 826 6.20 1.66 -7.24
C TYR A 826 5.21 0.49 -7.27
N LEU A 827 5.03 -0.16 -8.42
CA LEU A 827 4.20 -1.35 -8.56
C LEU A 827 4.97 -2.65 -8.28
N ARG A 828 6.29 -2.57 -8.02
CA ARG A 828 7.13 -3.74 -7.73
C ARG A 828 6.70 -4.51 -6.49
N CYS A 829 6.22 -3.82 -5.44
CA CYS A 829 5.74 -4.46 -4.21
C CYS A 829 4.53 -5.39 -4.45
N TYR A 830 3.80 -5.19 -5.55
CA TYR A 830 2.68 -6.06 -5.94
C TYR A 830 3.10 -7.24 -6.83
N SER A 831 4.35 -7.30 -7.29
CA SER A 831 4.89 -8.43 -8.03
C SER A 831 5.31 -9.57 -7.10
N ILE A 832 5.31 -10.81 -7.59
CA ILE A 832 5.82 -11.99 -6.84
C ILE A 832 7.24 -11.71 -6.32
N PHE A 833 8.09 -11.14 -7.19
CA PHE A 833 9.45 -10.72 -6.86
C PHE A 833 9.53 -9.77 -5.63
N GLY A 834 8.70 -8.72 -5.59
CA GLY A 834 8.70 -7.76 -4.48
C GLY A 834 8.04 -8.30 -3.21
N ARG A 835 7.09 -9.25 -3.33
CA ARG A 835 6.43 -9.87 -2.19
C ARG A 835 7.36 -10.79 -1.41
N GLU A 836 8.06 -11.71 -2.10
CA GLU A 836 8.96 -12.65 -1.44
C GLU A 836 10.10 -11.94 -0.71
N GLU A 837 10.69 -10.92 -1.35
CA GLU A 837 11.71 -10.07 -0.76
C GLU A 837 11.20 -9.33 0.49
N HIS A 838 9.99 -8.75 0.44
CA HIS A 838 9.42 -8.03 1.57
C HIS A 838 9.24 -8.94 2.80
N ILE A 839 8.80 -10.18 2.59
CA ILE A 839 8.63 -11.16 3.67
C ILE A 839 9.98 -11.52 4.30
N LEU A 840 11.00 -11.80 3.48
CA LEU A 840 12.35 -12.11 3.96
C LEU A 840 12.94 -10.96 4.80
N ILE A 841 12.72 -9.72 4.37
CA ILE A 841 13.17 -8.51 5.08
C ILE A 841 12.39 -8.31 6.39
N GLN A 842 11.08 -8.58 6.41
CA GLN A 842 10.28 -8.48 7.63
C GLN A 842 10.74 -9.48 8.70
N ASN A 843 10.94 -10.75 8.32
CA ASN A 843 11.45 -11.78 9.23
C ASN A 843 12.82 -11.38 9.80
N LEU A 844 13.69 -10.83 8.96
CA LEU A 844 15.01 -10.35 9.38
C LEU A 844 14.91 -9.15 10.34
N SER A 845 13.98 -8.23 10.10
CA SER A 845 13.72 -7.10 11.00
C SER A 845 13.29 -7.57 12.39
N GLU A 846 12.42 -8.56 12.47
CA GLU A 846 11.98 -9.15 13.75
C GLU A 846 13.15 -9.79 14.50
N ILE A 847 13.99 -10.57 13.81
CA ILE A 847 15.20 -11.17 14.39
C ILE A 847 16.14 -10.11 14.96
N ILE A 848 16.39 -9.03 14.22
CA ILE A 848 17.28 -7.94 14.66
C ILE A 848 16.69 -7.18 15.87
N LEU A 849 15.37 -6.96 15.90
CA LEU A 849 14.71 -6.34 17.05
C LEU A 849 14.83 -7.19 18.31
N GLU A 850 14.60 -8.50 18.19
CA GLU A 850 14.78 -9.43 19.31
C GLU A 850 16.24 -9.44 19.78
N ARG A 851 17.19 -9.50 18.85
CA ARG A 851 18.62 -9.46 19.15
C ARG A 851 19.04 -8.19 19.89
N THR A 852 18.50 -7.04 19.48
CA THR A 852 18.76 -5.74 20.10
C THR A 852 18.27 -5.74 21.56
N LYS A 853 17.10 -6.33 21.83
CA LYS A 853 16.56 -6.45 23.20
C LYS A 853 17.40 -7.38 24.07
N ASP A 854 17.84 -8.53 23.54
CA ASP A 854 18.70 -9.47 24.27
C ASP A 854 20.01 -8.81 24.70
N ARG A 855 20.65 -8.06 23.80
CA ARG A 855 21.89 -7.32 24.10
C ARG A 855 21.66 -6.22 25.15
N ALA A 856 20.57 -5.47 25.04
CA ALA A 856 20.18 -4.48 26.05
C ALA A 856 19.91 -5.13 27.44
N ALA A 857 19.48 -6.39 27.46
CA ALA A 857 19.32 -7.19 28.68
C ALA A 857 20.61 -7.88 29.15
N GLY A 858 21.77 -7.61 28.53
CA GLY A 858 23.06 -8.20 28.89
C GLY A 858 23.26 -9.66 28.44
N LYS A 859 22.41 -10.19 27.56
CA LYS A 859 22.53 -11.55 27.03
C LYS A 859 23.43 -11.58 25.80
N PHE A 860 24.69 -11.96 26.01
CA PHE A 860 25.67 -12.13 24.92
C PHE A 860 25.81 -13.60 24.53
N ARG A 861 25.91 -13.89 23.24
CA ARG A 861 26.17 -15.25 22.75
C ARG A 861 27.68 -15.57 22.78
N PRO A 862 28.06 -16.85 23.02
CA PRO A 862 29.47 -17.27 23.04
C PRO A 862 30.19 -17.04 21.71
N LEU A 863 29.48 -17.26 20.59
CA LEU A 863 29.98 -17.03 19.23
C LEU A 863 29.14 -15.91 18.58
N PRO A 864 29.69 -14.68 18.44
CA PRO A 864 28.95 -13.57 17.86
C PRO A 864 28.78 -13.75 16.35
N ASP A 865 27.55 -13.64 15.89
CA ASP A 865 27.17 -13.63 14.48
C ASP A 865 27.35 -12.23 13.85
N LEU A 866 27.12 -12.11 12.54
CA LEU A 866 27.26 -10.83 11.83
C LEU A 866 26.33 -9.75 12.38
N ILE A 867 25.11 -10.08 12.80
CA ILE A 867 24.17 -9.12 13.42
C ILE A 867 24.76 -8.61 14.74
N ASP A 868 25.27 -9.50 15.60
CA ASP A 868 25.95 -9.10 16.83
C ASP A 868 27.11 -8.15 16.56
N LEU A 869 27.85 -8.40 15.49
CA LEU A 869 29.02 -7.60 15.12
C LEU A 869 28.62 -6.24 14.55
N ILE A 870 27.52 -6.14 13.79
CA ILE A 870 26.95 -4.87 13.35
C ILE A 870 26.42 -4.07 14.55
N LEU A 871 25.69 -4.71 15.46
CA LEU A 871 25.15 -4.06 16.65
C LEU A 871 26.26 -3.58 17.59
N ALA A 872 27.30 -4.38 17.82
CA ALA A 872 28.45 -3.99 18.62
C ALA A 872 29.23 -2.80 18.00
N GLU A 873 29.36 -2.76 16.68
CA GLU A 873 29.99 -1.61 16.02
C GLU A 873 29.10 -0.37 16.10
N ASN A 874 27.77 -0.55 16.09
CA ASN A 874 26.83 0.54 16.28
C ASN A 874 26.87 1.11 17.72
N GLU A 875 27.02 0.24 18.72
CA GLU A 875 27.20 0.62 20.12
C GLU A 875 28.48 1.47 20.30
N LYS A 876 29.62 1.02 19.74
CA LYS A 876 30.88 1.77 19.76
C LYS A 876 30.79 3.15 19.12
N ARG A 877 30.00 3.28 18.05
CA ARG A 877 29.75 4.59 17.42
C ARG A 877 29.08 5.55 18.39
N VAL A 878 28.08 5.08 19.14
CA VAL A 878 27.43 5.88 20.18
C VAL A 878 28.43 6.27 21.28
N GLU A 879 29.28 5.34 21.71
CA GLU A 879 30.35 5.60 22.69
C GLU A 879 31.35 6.66 22.20
N ASN A 880 31.68 6.67 20.91
CA ASN A 880 32.56 7.65 20.27
C ASN A 880 31.86 9.01 19.97
N GLY A 881 30.60 9.18 20.37
CA GLY A 881 29.82 10.41 20.12
C GLY A 881 29.28 10.53 18.69
N GLU A 882 29.32 9.47 17.90
CA GLU A 882 28.71 9.41 16.56
C GLU A 882 27.22 9.02 16.63
N LYS A 883 26.47 9.33 15.56
CA LYS A 883 25.05 8.93 15.49
C LYS A 883 24.93 7.41 15.28
N PRO A 884 24.00 6.74 15.99
CA PRO A 884 23.72 5.34 15.75
C PRO A 884 23.09 5.15 14.36
N LEU A 885 23.38 4.01 13.74
CA LEU A 885 22.71 3.53 12.55
C LEU A 885 21.23 3.28 12.88
N HIS A 886 20.36 3.73 11.98
CA HIS A 886 18.93 3.45 12.06
C HIS A 886 18.66 1.95 11.89
N HIS A 887 17.64 1.43 12.57
CA HIS A 887 17.25 0.01 12.52
C HIS A 887 17.16 -0.51 11.07
N ASP A 888 16.47 0.23 10.20
CA ASP A 888 16.30 -0.17 8.80
C ASP A 888 17.62 -0.26 8.01
N ILE A 889 18.64 0.51 8.39
CA ILE A 889 19.98 0.41 7.79
C ILE A 889 20.66 -0.90 8.24
N VAL A 890 20.50 -1.29 9.50
CA VAL A 890 20.99 -2.57 10.02
C VAL A 890 20.32 -3.74 9.29
N VAL A 891 18.98 -3.70 9.15
CA VAL A 891 18.20 -4.70 8.40
C VAL A 891 18.66 -4.77 6.94
N SER A 892 18.82 -3.62 6.28
CA SER A 892 19.26 -3.55 4.88
C SER A 892 20.64 -4.17 4.65
N ASN A 893 21.59 -3.90 5.55
CA ASN A 893 22.93 -4.48 5.48
C ASN A 893 22.95 -5.98 5.77
N ALA A 894 22.19 -6.44 6.77
CA ALA A 894 22.07 -7.86 7.07
C ALA A 894 21.46 -8.62 5.88
N TRP A 895 20.41 -8.09 5.27
CA TRP A 895 19.79 -8.67 4.07
C TRP A 895 20.76 -8.70 2.88
N ALA A 896 21.52 -7.62 2.66
CA ALA A 896 22.52 -7.55 1.61
C ALA A 896 23.63 -8.61 1.74
N LEU A 897 24.10 -8.86 2.97
CA LEU A 897 25.14 -9.84 3.25
C LEU A 897 24.62 -11.27 3.13
N PHE A 898 23.40 -11.51 3.61
CA PHE A 898 22.70 -12.77 3.46
C PHE A 898 22.51 -13.16 1.98
N PHE A 899 21.93 -12.26 1.17
CA PHE A 899 21.71 -12.52 -0.26
C PHE A 899 23.03 -12.73 -1.02
N ALA A 900 24.05 -11.92 -0.71
CA ALA A 900 25.34 -12.03 -1.39
C ALA A 900 26.07 -13.35 -1.08
N GLY A 901 26.05 -13.82 0.17
CA GLY A 901 26.71 -15.06 0.57
C GLY A 901 26.03 -16.33 0.04
N TYR A 902 24.70 -16.32 -0.08
CA TYR A 902 23.94 -17.48 -0.53
C TYR A 902 24.17 -17.83 -2.02
N GLU A 903 23.82 -16.93 -2.94
CA GLU A 903 23.72 -17.27 -4.37
C GLU A 903 25.07 -17.23 -5.10
N THR A 904 25.98 -16.32 -4.70
CA THR A 904 27.24 -16.15 -5.44
C THR A 904 28.25 -17.26 -5.17
N THR A 905 28.38 -17.70 -3.91
CA THR A 905 29.28 -18.81 -3.55
C THR A 905 28.78 -20.13 -4.14
N SER A 906 27.47 -20.40 -4.11
CA SER A 906 26.91 -21.65 -4.65
C SER A 906 27.10 -21.75 -6.16
N THR A 907 26.95 -20.64 -6.88
CA THR A 907 27.24 -20.55 -8.32
C THR A 907 28.72 -20.83 -8.60
N ALA A 908 29.64 -20.24 -7.82
CA ALA A 908 31.07 -20.46 -7.99
C ALA A 908 31.47 -21.93 -7.75
N LEU A 909 30.96 -22.54 -6.68
CA LEU A 909 31.20 -23.95 -6.36
C LEU A 909 30.69 -24.88 -7.46
N ALA A 910 29.49 -24.62 -8.01
CA ALA A 910 28.96 -25.40 -9.12
C ALA A 910 29.82 -25.31 -10.39
N PHE A 911 30.32 -24.11 -10.73
CA PHE A 911 31.27 -23.97 -11.83
C PHE A 911 32.60 -24.66 -11.57
N ALA A 912 33.11 -24.63 -10.33
CA ALA A 912 34.32 -25.35 -9.94
C ALA A 912 34.17 -26.85 -10.17
N SER A 913 33.09 -27.45 -9.64
CA SER A 913 32.83 -28.87 -9.78
C SER A 913 32.57 -29.28 -11.22
N TYR A 914 31.89 -28.43 -12.01
CA TYR A 914 31.75 -28.64 -13.45
C TYR A 914 33.12 -28.66 -14.18
N LEU A 915 34.00 -27.71 -13.86
CA LEU A 915 35.34 -27.63 -14.44
C LEU A 915 36.21 -28.81 -14.01
N LEU A 916 36.20 -29.19 -12.73
CA LEU A 916 36.92 -30.35 -12.23
C LEU A 916 36.43 -31.66 -12.84
N ALA A 917 35.12 -31.82 -13.06
CA ALA A 917 34.57 -33.00 -13.72
C ALA A 917 34.96 -33.09 -15.20
N LYS A 918 35.23 -31.95 -15.85
CA LYS A 918 35.73 -31.88 -17.24
C LYS A 918 37.24 -32.07 -17.35
N HIS A 919 37.97 -31.84 -16.26
CA HIS A 919 39.43 -31.89 -16.18
C HIS A 919 39.89 -32.85 -15.07
N PRO A 920 39.76 -34.17 -15.27
CA PRO A 920 40.14 -35.18 -14.26
C PRO A 920 41.59 -35.05 -13.80
N GLU A 921 42.50 -34.61 -14.68
CA GLU A 921 43.90 -34.34 -14.37
C GLU A 921 44.04 -33.25 -13.30
N VAL A 922 43.26 -32.17 -13.41
CA VAL A 922 43.25 -31.08 -12.44
C VAL A 922 42.62 -31.54 -11.13
N GLN A 923 41.53 -32.32 -11.21
CA GLN A 923 40.86 -32.88 -10.03
C GLN A 923 41.80 -33.79 -9.23
N GLN A 924 42.59 -34.62 -9.91
CA GLN A 924 43.57 -35.51 -9.29
C GLN A 924 44.70 -34.73 -8.59
N THR A 925 45.29 -33.72 -9.25
CA THR A 925 46.32 -32.88 -8.61
C THR A 925 45.78 -32.14 -7.40
N LEU A 926 44.54 -31.65 -7.47
CA LEU A 926 43.88 -31.01 -6.32
C LEU A 926 43.64 -31.99 -5.17
N TYR A 927 43.20 -33.22 -5.47
CA TYR A 927 43.03 -34.28 -4.49
C TYR A 927 44.34 -34.62 -3.77
N GLU A 928 45.45 -34.73 -4.51
CA GLU A 928 46.78 -35.01 -3.94
C GLU A 928 47.25 -33.90 -3.00
N GLU A 929 47.07 -32.63 -3.38
CA GLU A 929 47.40 -31.50 -2.51
C GLU A 929 46.57 -31.54 -1.20
N ILE A 930 45.27 -31.77 -1.29
CA ILE A 930 44.37 -31.79 -0.12
C ILE A 930 44.69 -32.97 0.79
N THR A 931 44.84 -34.18 0.24
CA THR A 931 45.10 -35.40 1.04
C THR A 931 46.51 -35.44 1.63
N SER A 932 47.48 -34.75 1.03
CA SER A 932 48.81 -34.56 1.63
C SER A 932 48.78 -33.62 2.85
N THR A 933 47.73 -32.79 2.99
CA THR A 933 47.61 -31.79 4.05
C THR A 933 46.64 -32.19 5.17
N PHE A 934 45.58 -32.92 4.82
CA PHE A 934 44.52 -33.33 5.72
C PHE A 934 44.25 -34.83 5.62
N GLU A 935 44.32 -35.54 6.76
CA GLU A 935 43.98 -36.96 6.85
C GLU A 935 42.46 -37.17 6.67
N ASP A 936 42.02 -38.34 6.19
CA ASP A 936 40.60 -38.61 5.86
C ASP A 936 39.59 -38.26 6.95
N ASN A 937 39.91 -38.41 8.24
CA ASN A 937 38.97 -38.12 9.34
C ASN A 937 39.25 -36.79 10.06
N GLU A 938 40.22 -36.03 9.57
CA GLU A 938 40.57 -34.73 10.12
C GLU A 938 39.64 -33.63 9.61
N SER A 939 39.22 -32.72 10.49
CA SER A 939 38.46 -31.54 10.10
C SER A 939 39.36 -30.50 9.42
N ILE A 940 38.87 -29.89 8.34
CA ILE A 940 39.61 -28.86 7.61
C ILE A 940 39.69 -27.61 8.48
N ASP A 941 40.88 -27.18 8.90
CA ASP A 941 41.06 -25.92 9.62
C ASP A 941 41.35 -24.72 8.71
N TYR A 942 41.00 -23.53 9.21
CA TYR A 942 41.17 -22.25 8.51
C TYR A 942 42.61 -21.96 8.05
N GLU A 943 43.62 -22.25 8.88
CA GLU A 943 44.99 -21.82 8.60
C GLU A 943 45.65 -22.65 7.50
N ARG A 944 45.43 -23.96 7.50
CA ARG A 944 45.96 -24.85 6.46
C ARG A 944 45.20 -24.68 5.14
N VAL A 945 43.86 -24.68 5.15
CA VAL A 945 43.06 -24.65 3.90
C VAL A 945 43.28 -23.37 3.11
N MET A 946 43.48 -22.24 3.79
CA MET A 946 43.71 -20.98 3.12
C MET A 946 45.10 -20.90 2.45
N LYS A 947 46.06 -21.71 2.89
CA LYS A 947 47.46 -21.73 2.41
C LYS A 947 47.72 -22.73 1.28
N LEU A 948 46.74 -23.54 0.90
CA LEU A 948 46.85 -24.50 -0.21
C LEU A 948 47.01 -23.77 -1.56
N PRO A 949 48.20 -23.84 -2.21
CA PRO A 949 48.47 -23.05 -3.41
C PRO A 949 47.67 -23.51 -4.63
N TYR A 950 47.53 -24.81 -4.86
CA TYR A 950 46.81 -25.35 -6.02
C TYR A 950 45.29 -25.17 -5.87
N LEU A 951 44.74 -25.36 -4.66
CA LEU A 951 43.34 -25.02 -4.36
C LEU A 951 43.05 -23.53 -4.59
N HIS A 952 43.98 -22.64 -4.23
CA HIS A 952 43.85 -21.21 -4.55
C HIS A 952 43.91 -20.94 -6.05
N ALA A 953 44.73 -21.67 -6.78
CA ALA A 953 44.85 -21.58 -8.23
C ALA A 953 43.55 -22.04 -8.93
N VAL A 954 42.96 -23.15 -8.48
CA VAL A 954 41.65 -23.65 -8.93
C VAL A 954 40.54 -22.65 -8.63
N PHE A 955 40.50 -22.09 -7.42
CA PHE A 955 39.55 -21.03 -7.06
C PHE A 955 39.68 -19.83 -8.01
N SER A 956 40.90 -19.36 -8.25
CA SER A 956 41.14 -18.17 -9.06
C SER A 956 40.79 -18.40 -10.53
N GLU A 957 41.21 -19.53 -11.10
CA GLU A 957 40.90 -19.86 -12.49
C GLU A 957 39.41 -20.14 -12.69
N THR A 958 38.72 -20.74 -11.72
CA THR A 958 37.26 -20.92 -11.76
C THR A 958 36.57 -19.58 -11.91
N LEU A 959 36.92 -18.60 -11.06
CA LEU A 959 36.30 -17.27 -11.11
C LEU A 959 36.71 -16.45 -12.35
N ARG A 960 37.90 -16.72 -12.93
CA ARG A 960 38.33 -16.12 -14.19
C ARG A 960 37.51 -16.62 -15.37
N VAL A 961 37.29 -17.94 -15.45
CA VAL A 961 36.54 -18.58 -16.53
C VAL A 961 35.05 -18.30 -16.36
N TYR A 962 34.49 -18.53 -15.17
CA TYR A 962 33.06 -18.36 -14.89
C TYR A 962 32.81 -17.49 -13.65
N PRO A 963 32.91 -16.15 -13.78
CA PRO A 963 32.55 -15.25 -12.69
C PRO A 963 31.03 -15.26 -12.43
N PRO A 964 30.57 -15.45 -11.17
CA PRO A 964 29.15 -15.40 -10.83
C PRO A 964 28.46 -14.07 -11.17
N VAL A 965 29.22 -12.97 -11.19
CA VAL A 965 28.70 -11.61 -11.41
C VAL A 965 29.41 -10.93 -12.57
N ILE A 966 28.69 -10.68 -13.67
CA ILE A 966 29.27 -10.23 -14.94
C ILE A 966 29.21 -8.72 -15.23
N THR A 967 28.15 -8.00 -14.83
CA THR A 967 27.90 -6.60 -15.25
C THR A 967 27.66 -5.61 -14.10
N PHE A 968 27.83 -6.08 -12.86
CA PHE A 968 27.62 -5.28 -11.65
C PHE A 968 28.76 -4.30 -11.37
N THR A 969 29.92 -4.49 -12.00
CA THR A 969 31.13 -3.67 -11.86
C THR A 969 31.00 -2.37 -12.66
N GLY A 970 30.13 -1.48 -12.18
CA GLY A 970 29.94 -0.14 -12.74
C GLY A 970 30.06 0.97 -11.70
N ARG A 971 30.53 2.14 -12.13
CA ARG A 971 30.64 3.36 -11.33
C ARG A 971 29.98 4.52 -12.03
N ARG A 972 29.17 5.27 -11.30
CA ARG A 972 28.44 6.43 -11.80
C ARG A 972 29.23 7.70 -11.48
N CYS A 973 29.43 8.52 -12.51
CA CYS A 973 30.09 9.81 -12.39
C CYS A 973 29.23 10.77 -11.54
N ILE A 974 29.75 11.25 -10.42
CA ILE A 974 29.09 12.25 -9.56
C ILE A 974 29.61 13.67 -9.79
N LYS A 975 30.79 13.78 -10.41
CA LYS A 975 31.42 15.04 -10.83
C LYS A 975 31.98 14.83 -12.23
N GLU A 976 31.68 15.74 -13.15
CA GLU A 976 32.17 15.68 -14.52
C GLU A 976 33.70 15.62 -14.55
N THR A 977 34.25 14.75 -15.39
CA THR A 977 35.70 14.52 -15.51
C THR A 977 36.07 13.98 -16.89
N ILE A 978 37.36 13.78 -17.13
CA ILE A 978 37.91 13.16 -18.34
C ILE A 978 38.59 11.85 -17.94
N ILE A 979 38.41 10.80 -18.74
CA ILE A 979 39.07 9.49 -18.59
C ILE A 979 39.72 9.08 -19.92
N GLY A 980 40.73 8.21 -19.88
CA GLY A 980 41.42 7.73 -21.09
C GLY A 980 42.08 8.85 -21.91
N GLY A 981 42.38 9.98 -21.26
CA GLY A 981 42.98 11.17 -21.88
C GLY A 981 42.03 12.06 -22.69
N ASN A 982 40.94 11.54 -23.26
CA ASN A 982 40.07 12.29 -24.17
C ASN A 982 38.56 12.08 -23.99
N ILE A 983 38.10 11.16 -23.13
CA ILE A 983 36.68 10.85 -22.96
C ILE A 983 36.10 11.71 -21.84
N ARG A 984 35.32 12.73 -22.20
CA ARG A 984 34.59 13.57 -21.23
C ARG A 984 33.37 12.82 -20.70
N VAL A 985 33.34 12.53 -19.41
CA VAL A 985 32.25 11.79 -18.73
C VAL A 985 31.34 12.76 -17.99
N PRO A 986 30.08 12.96 -18.46
CA PRO A 986 29.11 13.81 -17.77
C PRO A 986 28.62 13.21 -16.45
N VAL A 987 28.13 14.07 -15.56
CA VAL A 987 27.46 13.64 -14.31
C VAL A 987 26.28 12.73 -14.64
N GLY A 988 26.18 11.60 -13.93
CA GLY A 988 25.11 10.61 -14.08
C GLY A 988 25.42 9.47 -15.04
N VAL A 989 26.38 9.62 -15.96
CA VAL A 989 26.86 8.54 -16.84
C VAL A 989 27.65 7.54 -16.02
N SER A 990 27.47 6.25 -16.32
CA SER A 990 28.20 5.17 -15.64
C SER A 990 29.30 4.62 -16.52
N VAL A 991 30.46 4.30 -15.94
CA VAL A 991 31.52 3.52 -16.58
C VAL A 991 31.42 2.09 -16.05
N VAL A 992 31.41 1.11 -16.93
CA VAL A 992 31.18 -0.31 -16.62
C VAL A 992 32.32 -1.14 -17.19
N ALA A 993 32.88 -2.02 -16.36
CA ALA A 993 33.86 -3.01 -16.76
C ALA A 993 33.17 -4.39 -16.78
N PRO A 994 32.79 -4.95 -17.95
CA PRO A 994 32.20 -6.27 -18.03
C PRO A 994 33.24 -7.31 -17.63
N VAL A 995 33.00 -7.98 -16.49
CA VAL A 995 34.03 -8.78 -15.80
C VAL A 995 34.51 -9.94 -16.68
N HIS A 996 33.59 -10.65 -17.34
CA HIS A 996 33.95 -11.74 -18.27
C HIS A 996 34.73 -11.22 -19.49
N ALA A 997 34.38 -10.06 -20.05
CA ALA A 997 35.04 -9.53 -21.25
C ALA A 997 36.49 -9.15 -20.96
N VAL A 998 36.73 -8.54 -19.79
CA VAL A 998 38.08 -8.22 -19.31
C VAL A 998 38.92 -9.49 -19.09
N MET A 999 38.35 -10.49 -18.42
CA MET A 999 39.08 -11.72 -18.03
C MET A 999 39.21 -12.74 -19.16
N TRP A 1000 38.40 -12.62 -20.21
CA TRP A 1000 38.51 -13.42 -21.45
C TRP A 1000 39.29 -12.70 -22.56
N ASN A 1001 39.83 -11.52 -22.28
CA ASN A 1001 40.58 -10.78 -23.28
C ASN A 1001 41.89 -11.50 -23.59
N GLU A 1002 42.09 -11.82 -24.88
CA GLU A 1002 43.27 -12.51 -25.39
C GLU A 1002 44.57 -11.71 -25.18
N ASN A 1003 44.47 -10.37 -25.05
CA ASN A 1003 45.62 -9.52 -24.74
C ASN A 1003 46.11 -9.69 -23.29
N ASN A 1004 45.23 -10.16 -22.38
CA ASN A 1004 45.53 -10.32 -20.97
C ASN A 1004 45.91 -11.77 -20.62
N TYR A 1005 45.27 -12.74 -21.28
CA TYR A 1005 45.44 -14.16 -21.02
C TYR A 1005 45.55 -14.95 -22.32
N GLU A 1006 46.65 -15.68 -22.51
CA GLU A 1006 46.80 -16.65 -23.61
C GLU A 1006 45.78 -17.78 -23.43
N ARG A 1007 45.09 -18.24 -24.49
CA ARG A 1007 44.02 -19.28 -24.39
C ARG A 1007 43.00 -18.96 -23.28
N PRO A 1008 42.36 -17.78 -23.31
CA PRO A 1008 41.59 -17.25 -22.17
C PRO A 1008 40.32 -18.06 -21.84
N ARG A 1009 39.89 -18.95 -22.72
CA ARG A 1009 38.68 -19.77 -22.51
C ARG A 1009 38.97 -21.16 -21.96
N GLU A 1010 40.25 -21.56 -21.91
CA GLU A 1010 40.67 -22.82 -21.33
C GLU A 1010 40.86 -22.66 -19.81
N PHE A 1011 40.53 -23.72 -19.07
CA PHE A 1011 40.69 -23.79 -17.62
C PHE A 1011 42.10 -24.29 -17.29
N ILE A 1012 42.99 -23.37 -16.91
CA ILE A 1012 44.41 -23.67 -16.64
C ILE A 1012 44.76 -23.06 -15.26
N PRO A 1013 44.59 -23.82 -14.16
CA PRO A 1013 44.91 -23.34 -12.81
C PRO A 1013 46.35 -22.84 -12.67
N GLU A 1014 47.31 -23.45 -13.37
CA GLU A 1014 48.75 -23.16 -13.28
C GLU A 1014 49.09 -21.69 -13.55
N ARG A 1015 48.20 -20.92 -14.19
CA ARG A 1015 48.32 -19.45 -14.34
C ARG A 1015 48.50 -18.70 -13.03
N PHE A 1016 47.99 -19.28 -11.94
CA PHE A 1016 47.96 -18.69 -10.61
C PHE A 1016 48.95 -19.36 -9.64
N LEU A 1017 49.93 -20.11 -10.15
CA LEU A 1017 51.03 -20.70 -9.36
C LEU A 1017 52.34 -19.91 -9.47
N GLY A 1018 53.21 -20.01 -8.44
CA GLY A 1018 54.55 -19.43 -8.40
C GLY A 1018 54.64 -17.96 -7.94
N ASP A 1019 55.86 -17.39 -7.96
CA ASP A 1019 56.14 -15.98 -7.56
C ASP A 1019 55.45 -14.94 -8.47
N ASN A 1020 55.01 -15.38 -9.66
CA ASN A 1020 54.19 -14.63 -10.60
C ASN A 1020 52.70 -14.69 -10.26
N ASN A 1021 52.32 -14.78 -8.98
CA ASN A 1021 50.93 -14.93 -8.54
C ASN A 1021 50.05 -13.75 -9.02
N LYS A 1022 49.57 -13.84 -10.29
CA LYS A 1022 48.75 -12.83 -10.99
C LYS A 1022 47.33 -12.77 -10.42
N ALA A 1023 47.05 -13.47 -9.32
CA ALA A 1023 45.86 -13.31 -8.50
C ALA A 1023 45.87 -12.00 -7.67
N VAL A 1024 46.80 -11.07 -7.91
CA VAL A 1024 46.66 -9.69 -7.41
C VAL A 1024 45.46 -9.07 -8.11
N TRP A 1025 44.45 -8.67 -7.33
CA TRP A 1025 43.30 -7.89 -7.83
C TRP A 1025 43.80 -6.73 -8.67
N SER A 1026 43.63 -6.86 -9.97
CA SER A 1026 44.21 -5.98 -10.98
C SER A 1026 43.12 -5.58 -11.95
N ALA A 1027 43.41 -4.58 -12.78
CA ALA A 1027 42.45 -4.12 -13.78
C ALA A 1027 42.13 -5.20 -14.85
N THR A 1028 42.86 -6.32 -14.87
CA THR A 1028 42.67 -7.48 -15.76
C THR A 1028 42.04 -8.69 -15.06
N TYR A 1029 42.01 -8.72 -13.72
CA TYR A 1029 41.42 -9.80 -12.92
C TYR A 1029 40.43 -9.24 -11.89
N LEU A 1030 39.13 -9.28 -12.23
CA LEU A 1030 38.07 -8.53 -11.54
C LEU A 1030 36.92 -9.37 -10.94
N PRO A 1031 37.12 -10.61 -10.46
CA PRO A 1031 36.01 -11.45 -9.99
C PRO A 1031 35.28 -10.85 -8.77
N PHE A 1032 35.99 -10.07 -7.95
CA PHE A 1032 35.46 -9.32 -6.81
C PHE A 1032 35.42 -7.80 -7.04
N GLY A 1033 35.62 -7.37 -8.29
CA GLY A 1033 35.85 -5.97 -8.65
C GLY A 1033 37.19 -5.42 -8.11
N ILE A 1034 37.39 -4.09 -8.25
CA ILE A 1034 38.63 -3.41 -7.87
C ILE A 1034 38.35 -2.05 -7.19
N GLY A 1035 39.35 -1.56 -6.46
CA GLY A 1035 39.33 -0.27 -5.78
C GLY A 1035 38.54 -0.28 -4.47
N PRO A 1036 38.30 0.89 -3.86
CA PRO A 1036 37.69 1.00 -2.52
C PRO A 1036 36.30 0.36 -2.39
N ARG A 1037 35.56 0.23 -3.51
CA ARG A 1037 34.21 -0.35 -3.58
C ARG A 1037 34.19 -1.76 -4.19
N ASN A 1038 35.29 -2.51 -4.06
CA ASN A 1038 35.37 -3.95 -4.34
C ASN A 1038 34.47 -4.76 -3.36
N CYS A 1039 34.34 -6.07 -3.57
CA CYS A 1039 33.55 -6.93 -2.70
C CYS A 1039 34.05 -6.87 -1.25
N VAL A 1040 33.14 -6.62 -0.29
CA VAL A 1040 33.48 -6.61 1.15
C VAL A 1040 33.69 -8.01 1.70
N GLY A 1041 32.99 -9.00 1.13
CA GLY A 1041 33.00 -10.39 1.57
C GLY A 1041 33.97 -11.29 0.80
N ALA A 1042 34.92 -10.73 0.02
CA ALA A 1042 35.79 -11.54 -0.84
C ALA A 1042 36.56 -12.63 -0.06
N ARG A 1043 37.08 -12.29 1.12
CA ARG A 1043 37.79 -13.25 2.00
C ARG A 1043 36.86 -14.30 2.61
N PHE A 1044 35.59 -13.95 2.83
CA PHE A 1044 34.59 -14.90 3.32
C PHE A 1044 34.22 -15.90 2.22
N ALA A 1045 33.94 -15.40 1.02
CA ALA A 1045 33.65 -16.24 -0.13
C ALA A 1045 34.81 -17.18 -0.48
N GLU A 1046 36.06 -16.70 -0.44
CA GLU A 1046 37.24 -17.55 -0.64
C GLU A 1046 37.35 -18.65 0.42
N MET A 1047 37.18 -18.30 1.70
CA MET A 1047 37.21 -19.26 2.80
C MET A 1047 36.12 -20.33 2.67
N GLU A 1048 34.89 -19.90 2.41
CA GLU A 1048 33.73 -20.78 2.22
C GLU A 1048 33.94 -21.70 1.02
N PHE A 1049 34.30 -21.14 -0.14
CA PHE A 1049 34.58 -21.90 -1.36
C PHE A 1049 35.68 -22.94 -1.14
N LYS A 1050 36.84 -22.53 -0.62
CA LYS A 1050 37.98 -23.42 -0.42
C LYS A 1050 37.65 -24.55 0.54
N THR A 1051 36.94 -24.24 1.63
CA THR A 1051 36.58 -25.25 2.63
C THR A 1051 35.61 -26.29 2.05
N VAL A 1052 34.55 -25.84 1.38
CA VAL A 1052 33.56 -26.76 0.78
C VAL A 1052 34.19 -27.58 -0.35
N LEU A 1053 34.94 -26.94 -1.25
CA LEU A 1053 35.55 -27.65 -2.37
C LEU A 1053 36.61 -28.65 -1.90
N ALA A 1054 37.40 -28.31 -0.88
CA ALA A 1054 38.38 -29.24 -0.32
C ALA A 1054 37.70 -30.46 0.34
N GLU A 1055 36.62 -30.26 1.09
CA GLU A 1055 35.90 -31.39 1.71
C GLU A 1055 35.24 -32.29 0.65
N VAL A 1056 34.64 -31.71 -0.39
CA VAL A 1056 34.03 -32.49 -1.48
C VAL A 1056 35.10 -33.26 -2.27
N THR A 1057 36.19 -32.60 -2.68
CA THR A 1057 37.26 -33.21 -3.49
C THR A 1057 37.98 -34.33 -2.74
N ARG A 1058 38.20 -34.18 -1.43
CA ARG A 1058 38.83 -35.22 -0.60
C ARG A 1058 37.96 -36.49 -0.48
N ARG A 1059 36.64 -36.36 -0.59
CA ARG A 1059 35.68 -37.44 -0.29
C ARG A 1059 35.05 -38.08 -1.52
N PHE A 1060 34.98 -37.35 -2.63
CA PHE A 1060 34.23 -37.73 -3.82
C PHE A 1060 35.03 -37.41 -5.08
N VAL A 1061 34.89 -38.29 -6.07
CA VAL A 1061 35.28 -38.03 -7.46
C VAL A 1061 34.04 -37.53 -8.19
N THR A 1062 34.16 -36.42 -8.91
CA THR A 1062 33.06 -35.84 -9.68
C THR A 1062 33.26 -36.08 -11.17
N GLU A 1063 32.21 -36.59 -11.82
CA GLU A 1063 32.19 -36.88 -13.26
C GLU A 1063 30.95 -36.22 -13.92
N LEU A 1064 31.05 -35.92 -15.21
CA LEU A 1064 29.91 -35.42 -15.98
C LEU A 1064 28.99 -36.58 -16.37
N ASP A 1065 27.69 -36.42 -16.14
CA ASP A 1065 26.70 -37.36 -16.66
C ASP A 1065 26.70 -37.31 -18.21
N PRO A 1066 26.96 -38.43 -18.92
CA PRO A 1066 27.04 -38.44 -20.39
C PRO A 1066 25.81 -37.90 -21.11
N GLU A 1067 24.62 -38.05 -20.50
CA GLU A 1067 23.35 -37.53 -21.05
C GLU A 1067 23.21 -36.00 -20.92
N HIS A 1068 23.98 -35.39 -20.02
CA HIS A 1068 23.99 -33.96 -19.71
C HIS A 1068 25.41 -33.35 -19.79
N ALA A 1069 26.36 -34.06 -20.44
CA ALA A 1069 27.79 -33.72 -20.45
C ALA A 1069 28.09 -32.40 -21.17
N SER A 1070 27.16 -31.93 -22.00
CA SER A 1070 27.15 -30.57 -22.50
C SER A 1070 26.37 -29.67 -21.54
N PHE A 1071 27.07 -28.79 -20.83
CA PHE A 1071 26.49 -27.47 -20.55
C PHE A 1071 26.03 -26.92 -21.90
N PRO A 1072 24.81 -26.35 -22.05
CA PRO A 1072 24.30 -25.99 -23.37
C PRO A 1072 25.19 -24.88 -23.92
N ILE A 1073 26.20 -25.23 -24.72
CA ILE A 1073 26.84 -24.49 -25.82
C ILE A 1073 28.09 -25.27 -26.24
N ASN A 1074 28.11 -25.66 -27.51
CA ASN A 1074 29.30 -26.11 -28.22
C ASN A 1074 30.05 -24.85 -28.73
N ILE A 1075 31.16 -24.49 -28.11
CA ILE A 1075 31.81 -23.17 -28.22
C ILE A 1075 32.53 -22.96 -29.56
N LEU A 1076 33.02 -24.02 -30.20
CA LEU A 1076 33.81 -23.93 -31.44
C LEU A 1076 32.95 -23.77 -32.69
N THR A 1077 31.80 -24.43 -32.75
CA THR A 1077 30.85 -24.32 -33.87
C THR A 1077 30.23 -22.93 -33.97
N ILE A 1078 30.08 -22.23 -32.84
CA ILE A 1078 29.57 -20.86 -32.79
C ILE A 1078 30.56 -19.89 -33.46
N VAL A 1079 31.85 -19.93 -33.10
CA VAL A 1079 32.85 -18.97 -33.62
C VAL A 1079 33.10 -19.12 -35.13
N GLU A 1080 33.03 -20.34 -35.67
CA GLU A 1080 33.26 -20.60 -37.10
C GLU A 1080 32.02 -20.33 -37.98
N GLN A 1081 30.80 -20.60 -37.49
CA GLN A 1081 29.57 -20.22 -38.19
C GLN A 1081 29.29 -18.71 -38.11
N GLU A 1082 29.85 -18.02 -37.10
CA GLU A 1082 29.52 -16.64 -36.77
C GLU A 1082 30.16 -15.57 -37.66
N LYS A 1083 31.19 -15.85 -38.44
CA LYS A 1083 31.79 -14.79 -39.28
C LYS A 1083 30.84 -14.23 -40.35
N GLU A 1084 29.94 -15.05 -40.89
CA GLU A 1084 28.93 -14.63 -41.87
C GLU A 1084 27.57 -14.28 -41.24
N GLU A 1085 27.16 -14.98 -40.18
CA GLU A 1085 25.97 -14.56 -39.41
C GLU A 1085 26.20 -13.25 -38.66
N LEU A 1086 27.41 -12.94 -38.17
CA LEU A 1086 27.71 -11.61 -37.63
C LEU A 1086 27.69 -10.54 -38.71
N LYS A 1087 28.04 -10.78 -39.97
CA LYS A 1087 27.80 -9.77 -41.02
C LYS A 1087 26.32 -9.54 -41.24
N THR A 1088 25.50 -10.59 -41.11
CA THR A 1088 24.04 -10.53 -41.28
C THR A 1088 23.33 -9.89 -40.09
N ILE A 1089 23.76 -10.22 -38.86
CA ILE A 1089 23.33 -9.57 -37.62
C ILE A 1089 23.86 -8.14 -37.61
N THR A 1090 25.11 -7.88 -37.99
CA THR A 1090 25.69 -6.52 -38.11
C THR A 1090 24.99 -5.70 -39.20
N ALA A 1091 24.55 -6.32 -40.31
CA ALA A 1091 23.71 -5.67 -41.33
C ALA A 1091 22.30 -5.37 -40.79
N ASN A 1092 21.69 -6.30 -40.03
CA ASN A 1092 20.42 -6.06 -39.33
C ASN A 1092 20.56 -5.07 -38.15
N VAL A 1093 21.75 -4.97 -37.54
CA VAL A 1093 22.14 -4.03 -36.48
C VAL A 1093 22.30 -2.65 -37.08
N LEU A 1094 23.01 -2.49 -38.21
CA LEU A 1094 23.20 -1.22 -38.92
C LEU A 1094 21.88 -0.62 -39.43
N HIS A 1095 20.90 -1.47 -39.77
CA HIS A 1095 19.59 -1.03 -40.25
C HIS A 1095 18.50 -0.96 -39.16
N GLY A 1096 18.78 -1.47 -37.95
CA GLY A 1096 17.81 -1.63 -36.87
C GLY A 1096 16.66 -2.58 -37.24
N PRO A 1097 15.94 -3.15 -36.24
CA PRO A 1097 14.62 -3.70 -36.53
C PRO A 1097 13.76 -2.55 -37.05
N LYS A 1098 13.28 -2.60 -38.31
CA LYS A 1098 12.39 -1.57 -38.89
C LYS A 1098 11.36 -1.15 -37.85
N ASP A 1099 11.55 0.05 -37.31
CA ASP A 1099 10.77 0.62 -36.21
C ASP A 1099 9.28 0.53 -36.59
N GLY A 1100 8.55 -0.34 -35.90
CA GLY A 1100 7.13 -0.60 -36.14
C GLY A 1100 6.77 -2.08 -36.20
N GLN A 1101 7.61 -2.95 -36.77
CA GLN A 1101 7.22 -4.35 -36.99
C GLN A 1101 7.24 -5.22 -35.74
N LEU A 1102 8.01 -4.90 -34.69
CA LEU A 1102 8.05 -5.72 -33.47
C LEU A 1102 6.93 -5.39 -32.48
N PHE A 1103 6.46 -4.13 -32.43
CA PHE A 1103 5.26 -3.78 -31.68
C PHE A 1103 4.03 -4.45 -32.31
N VAL A 1104 3.99 -4.48 -33.65
CA VAL A 1104 2.99 -5.21 -34.43
C VAL A 1104 3.16 -6.73 -34.27
N LYS A 1105 4.38 -7.29 -34.31
CA LYS A 1105 4.61 -8.74 -34.12
C LYS A 1105 4.41 -9.23 -32.68
N LEU A 1106 4.63 -8.39 -31.65
CA LEU A 1106 4.26 -8.72 -30.27
C LEU A 1106 2.74 -8.75 -30.10
N ILE A 1107 2.02 -7.91 -30.84
CA ILE A 1107 0.55 -7.93 -30.93
C ILE A 1107 0.08 -9.14 -31.75
N GLU A 1108 0.81 -9.55 -32.81
CA GLU A 1108 0.45 -10.67 -33.69
C GLU A 1108 0.81 -12.07 -33.13
N ARG A 1109 1.78 -12.21 -32.22
CA ARG A 1109 2.19 -13.50 -31.62
C ARG A 1109 1.65 -13.77 -30.22
N THR A 1110 0.88 -12.86 -29.63
CA THR A 1110 0.05 -13.20 -28.47
C THR A 1110 -1.12 -14.07 -28.93
N PRO A 1111 -1.46 -15.16 -28.21
CA PRO A 1111 -2.61 -16.00 -28.54
C PRO A 1111 -3.86 -15.11 -28.74
N SER A 1112 -4.74 -15.53 -29.65
CA SER A 1112 -5.91 -14.82 -30.19
C SER A 1112 -7.01 -14.44 -29.17
N SER A 1113 -6.66 -14.26 -27.89
CA SER A 1113 -7.55 -13.97 -26.77
C SER A 1113 -7.40 -12.56 -26.18
N TRP A 1114 -6.74 -11.62 -26.86
CA TRP A 1114 -6.72 -10.20 -26.47
C TRP A 1114 -7.70 -9.36 -27.28
N SER A 1115 -8.97 -9.44 -26.88
CA SER A 1115 -10.01 -8.46 -27.19
C SER A 1115 -9.71 -7.06 -26.62
N TRP A 1116 -8.67 -6.88 -25.79
CA TRP A 1116 -8.47 -5.69 -24.96
C TRP A 1116 -7.92 -4.46 -25.67
N GLY A 1117 -7.07 -4.60 -26.69
CA GLY A 1117 -6.54 -3.46 -27.46
C GLY A 1117 -7.61 -2.81 -28.34
N TRP A 1118 -8.39 -3.64 -29.03
CA TRP A 1118 -9.59 -3.22 -29.74
C TRP A 1118 -10.68 -2.75 -28.77
N SER A 1119 -10.80 -3.35 -27.59
CA SER A 1119 -11.72 -2.85 -26.56
C SER A 1119 -11.29 -1.49 -26.04
N LEU A 1120 -10.00 -1.18 -25.87
CA LEU A 1120 -9.55 0.14 -25.42
C LEU A 1120 -9.78 1.21 -26.49
N TYR A 1121 -9.51 0.88 -27.75
CA TYR A 1121 -9.77 1.76 -28.90
C TYR A 1121 -11.27 1.98 -29.12
N MET A 1122 -12.08 0.92 -29.07
CA MET A 1122 -13.55 0.96 -29.16
C MET A 1122 -14.20 1.52 -27.89
N MET A 1123 -13.57 1.44 -26.72
CA MET A 1123 -14.04 2.05 -25.47
C MET A 1123 -13.80 3.55 -25.50
N VAL A 1124 -12.66 4.00 -26.01
CA VAL A 1124 -12.43 5.43 -26.30
C VAL A 1124 -13.43 5.92 -27.35
N TYR A 1125 -13.67 5.16 -28.42
CA TYR A 1125 -14.64 5.53 -29.46
C TYR A 1125 -16.10 5.45 -29.01
N ALA A 1126 -16.48 4.48 -28.18
CA ALA A 1126 -17.82 4.33 -27.62
C ALA A 1126 -18.11 5.40 -26.57
N ILE A 1127 -17.11 5.81 -25.78
CA ILE A 1127 -17.22 6.93 -24.84
C ILE A 1127 -17.33 8.26 -25.60
N ILE A 1128 -16.62 8.42 -26.73
CA ILE A 1128 -16.77 9.56 -27.64
C ILE A 1128 -18.17 9.55 -28.30
N ALA A 1129 -18.65 8.38 -28.75
CA ALA A 1129 -19.96 8.24 -29.40
C ALA A 1129 -21.15 8.40 -28.43
N LEU A 1130 -21.03 7.93 -27.19
CA LEU A 1130 -22.03 8.11 -26.12
C LEU A 1130 -22.14 9.57 -25.65
N SER A 1131 -21.19 10.43 -26.02
CA SER A 1131 -21.19 11.86 -25.70
C SER A 1131 -21.88 12.74 -26.75
N ALA A 1132 -22.27 12.17 -27.90
CA ALA A 1132 -23.01 12.88 -28.95
C ALA A 1132 -24.52 12.62 -28.82
N HIS A 1133 -25.33 13.69 -28.81
CA HIS A 1133 -26.79 13.66 -28.68
C HIS A 1133 -27.50 12.99 -29.88
N SER A 1134 -27.52 11.65 -29.93
CA SER A 1134 -28.48 10.86 -30.73
C SER A 1134 -28.24 9.36 -30.48
N SER A 1135 -28.73 8.85 -29.36
CA SER A 1135 -28.35 7.55 -28.79
C SER A 1135 -29.27 6.37 -29.13
N ALA A 1136 -30.15 6.45 -30.12
CA ALA A 1136 -30.98 5.29 -30.49
C ALA A 1136 -30.34 4.43 -31.60
N VAL A 1137 -29.90 5.05 -32.70
CA VAL A 1137 -29.45 4.35 -33.92
C VAL A 1137 -28.14 3.57 -33.71
N TRP A 1138 -27.21 4.13 -32.93
CA TRP A 1138 -25.92 3.51 -32.67
C TRP A 1138 -25.98 2.38 -31.64
N ILE A 1139 -26.94 2.43 -30.70
CA ILE A 1139 -27.21 1.31 -29.79
C ILE A 1139 -27.86 0.16 -30.57
N SER A 1140 -28.77 0.44 -31.50
CA SER A 1140 -29.34 -0.57 -32.40
C SER A 1140 -28.30 -1.20 -33.32
N ALA A 1141 -27.37 -0.42 -33.88
CA ALA A 1141 -26.26 -0.92 -34.70
C ALA A 1141 -25.26 -1.77 -33.88
N PHE A 1142 -24.94 -1.34 -32.66
CA PHE A 1142 -24.10 -2.10 -31.73
C PHE A 1142 -24.76 -3.41 -31.31
N MET A 1143 -26.06 -3.40 -31.01
CA MET A 1143 -26.82 -4.61 -30.66
C MET A 1143 -27.03 -5.55 -31.85
N ALA A 1144 -27.17 -5.02 -33.08
CA ALA A 1144 -27.27 -5.80 -34.32
C ALA A 1144 -25.92 -6.47 -34.68
N LEU A 1145 -24.80 -5.75 -34.52
CA LEU A 1145 -23.46 -6.27 -34.71
C LEU A 1145 -23.11 -7.31 -33.63
N PHE A 1146 -23.54 -7.07 -32.39
CA PHE A 1146 -23.39 -8.02 -31.28
C PHE A 1146 -24.25 -9.29 -31.50
N ARG A 1147 -25.48 -9.16 -32.02
CA ARG A 1147 -26.33 -10.28 -32.49
C ARG A 1147 -25.66 -11.06 -33.63
N TYR A 1148 -25.09 -10.37 -34.61
CA TYR A 1148 -24.39 -11.00 -35.75
C TYR A 1148 -23.16 -11.79 -35.31
N LEU A 1149 -22.38 -11.25 -34.36
CA LEU A 1149 -21.18 -11.90 -33.82
C LEU A 1149 -21.50 -13.05 -32.85
N THR A 1150 -22.63 -12.98 -32.13
CA THR A 1150 -23.10 -14.08 -31.27
C THR A 1150 -23.79 -15.20 -32.05
N LEU A 1151 -24.51 -14.89 -33.15
CA LEU A 1151 -25.11 -15.90 -34.03
C LEU A 1151 -24.08 -16.71 -34.81
N ARG A 1152 -22.90 -16.12 -35.12
CA ARG A 1152 -21.80 -16.84 -35.79
C ARG A 1152 -21.07 -17.83 -34.87
N ASN A 1153 -21.24 -17.69 -33.55
CA ASN A 1153 -20.63 -18.53 -32.53
C ASN A 1153 -21.70 -19.13 -31.61
N ARG A 1154 -22.47 -20.11 -32.09
CA ARG A 1154 -22.80 -21.34 -31.32
C ARG A 1154 -23.72 -22.27 -32.12
N GLY A 1155 -23.17 -23.44 -32.46
CA GLY A 1155 -23.89 -24.66 -32.12
C GLY A 1155 -23.93 -24.78 -30.59
N LYS A 1156 -25.16 -24.90 -30.06
CA LYS A 1156 -25.54 -25.23 -28.67
C LYS A 1156 -25.47 -24.12 -27.61
N GLY A 1157 -26.67 -23.67 -27.24
CA GLY A 1157 -27.05 -23.33 -25.86
C GLY A 1157 -26.84 -21.88 -25.44
N SER A 1158 -27.92 -21.07 -25.45
CA SER A 1158 -28.59 -20.68 -24.20
C SER A 1158 -29.84 -19.84 -24.47
N THR A 1159 -30.96 -20.30 -23.91
CA THR A 1159 -32.26 -19.61 -23.78
C THR A 1159 -32.16 -18.31 -22.97
N PHE A 1160 -31.07 -18.11 -22.22
CA PHE A 1160 -30.82 -16.93 -21.38
C PHE A 1160 -30.63 -15.62 -22.17
N ILE A 1161 -30.11 -15.69 -23.40
CA ILE A 1161 -29.86 -14.49 -24.22
C ILE A 1161 -31.16 -13.92 -24.80
N GLN A 1162 -32.17 -14.76 -24.99
CA GLN A 1162 -33.47 -14.36 -25.53
C GLN A 1162 -34.31 -13.63 -24.49
N GLU A 1163 -34.29 -14.09 -23.23
CA GLU A 1163 -34.90 -13.39 -22.10
C GLU A 1163 -34.19 -12.05 -21.80
N PHE A 1164 -32.88 -11.98 -21.97
CA PHE A 1164 -32.11 -10.74 -21.78
C PHE A 1164 -32.40 -9.68 -22.85
N VAL A 1165 -32.79 -10.07 -24.08
CA VAL A 1165 -33.14 -9.12 -25.14
C VAL A 1165 -34.58 -8.61 -24.98
N ASP A 1166 -35.50 -9.46 -24.52
CA ASP A 1166 -36.90 -9.08 -24.28
C ASP A 1166 -37.07 -8.13 -23.07
N LEU A 1167 -36.09 -8.08 -22.15
CA LEU A 1167 -36.07 -7.18 -20.99
C LEU A 1167 -35.76 -5.70 -21.33
N PHE A 1168 -35.22 -5.40 -22.51
CA PHE A 1168 -34.74 -4.06 -22.89
C PHE A 1168 -35.56 -3.35 -23.98
N ILE A 1169 -36.61 -3.97 -24.53
CA ILE A 1169 -37.49 -3.36 -25.54
C ILE A 1169 -38.96 -3.49 -25.10
N PRO A 1170 -39.64 -2.40 -24.71
CA PRO A 1170 -41.09 -2.44 -24.50
C PRO A 1170 -41.80 -2.73 -25.83
N ARG A 1171 -42.71 -3.72 -25.87
CA ARG A 1171 -43.44 -4.14 -27.08
C ARG A 1171 -44.49 -3.14 -27.61
N HIS A 1172 -44.55 -1.91 -27.11
CA HIS A 1172 -45.53 -0.93 -27.60
C HIS A 1172 -44.87 0.37 -28.08
N ASN A 1173 -45.31 0.80 -29.28
CA ASN A 1173 -45.06 2.07 -29.98
C ASN A 1173 -43.88 2.19 -30.95
N ILE A 1174 -43.73 1.23 -31.87
CA ILE A 1174 -43.06 1.51 -33.16
C ILE A 1174 -43.90 0.94 -34.31
N SER A 1175 -45.00 1.61 -34.67
CA SER A 1175 -45.74 1.31 -35.91
C SER A 1175 -46.16 2.54 -36.71
N SER A 1176 -45.76 3.77 -36.35
CA SER A 1176 -46.31 4.98 -37.00
C SER A 1176 -45.31 5.97 -37.59
N ARG A 1177 -44.00 5.67 -37.68
CA ARG A 1177 -43.02 6.70 -38.13
C ARG A 1177 -41.93 6.28 -39.13
N LEU A 1178 -42.09 5.17 -39.86
CA LEU A 1178 -41.14 4.78 -40.93
C LEU A 1178 -41.87 4.24 -42.18
N LYS A 1179 -42.81 5.02 -42.71
CA LYS A 1179 -43.10 5.03 -44.15
C LYS A 1179 -42.63 6.38 -44.65
N ASP A 1180 -41.96 6.39 -45.81
CA ASP A 1180 -41.42 7.55 -46.51
C ASP A 1180 -39.94 7.88 -46.19
N SER A 1181 -39.05 7.07 -46.75
CA SER A 1181 -37.92 7.57 -47.56
C SER A 1181 -37.18 6.39 -48.19
N GLU A 1182 -37.52 6.12 -49.45
CA GLU A 1182 -36.60 5.46 -50.38
C GLU A 1182 -35.44 6.42 -50.65
N LEU A 1183 -34.19 6.00 -50.43
CA LEU A 1183 -33.06 6.42 -51.28
C LEU A 1183 -31.79 5.57 -51.03
N SER A 1184 -31.54 4.75 -52.05
CA SER A 1184 -30.28 4.25 -52.61
C SER A 1184 -29.18 3.66 -51.71
N ARG A 1185 -28.99 2.36 -51.94
CA ARG A 1185 -27.76 1.55 -51.84
C ARG A 1185 -26.48 2.30 -52.29
N SER A 1186 -25.49 2.42 -51.41
CA SER A 1186 -24.08 2.01 -51.62
C SER A 1186 -23.17 2.42 -50.45
N HIS A 1187 -22.39 1.44 -49.97
CA HIS A 1187 -21.32 1.45 -48.95
C HIS A 1187 -21.72 1.26 -47.49
#